data_AF-A0A973V1Z0-F1
#
_entry.id   AF-A0A973V1Z0-F1
#
_cell.length_a   1.000
_cell.length_b   1.000
_cell.length_c   1.000
_cell.angle_alpha   90.00
_cell.angle_beta   90.00
_cell.angle_gamma   90.00
#
_symmetry.space_group_name_H-M   'P 1'
#
loop_
_entity.id
_entity.type
_entity.pdbx_description
1 polymer ?
#
loop_
_entity_poly.entity_id
_entity_poly.type
_entity_poly.pdbx_seq_one_letter_code
_entity_poly.pdbx_strand_id
1 'polypeptide(L)'
;MSRRTVPVTLLAALSSVALAATVLTLTPAPEPTLQPVAALTTLDLSTANRRAPLPGLYDWSKAGYRGGAGLPGASEITPDAACQITSAELASQYAVTPNDGVDDSAGLQSAIDAIRTGCSPSASYTRLSVITLPSGTINVSRQLGVDADYLIIRGAGSGAGGTSIVFRPDANTRYDTLTDDGSDWDEDGMVSGSAKGGWIWPGRGLFRVQSRGVHTSYASEYAAAPANRKDLFEGTVNVHWKAGLKLRGKTGDTGFSARAGDTVVHLATSGSMSAFTVGGLVNVRAANSLSFYAQQNITAADGTLQNIHMRQQIFTITAVDATNRTITVDKPLEFDVPVTSTSDGSAAIDGAVYDSKAAPLVDPVLGVGFENFAMTQEMPGLNPADAIHNYGNMSPADEMHGIVFKWAANSWVRGISATMTGSHPIVSEEAYRLQIVGNSFDGSWNKGKGGNGYFRGSRVWDSLYGGNTSRNLRHFTFQWSASGNVVIGNDFDSDVNLHGGWERNNLIELNTVTVPYAHRSGSCTANCGEEGGGGPDASTWFPIWWGAGKKAVKWSGSTGPRNVFFNNTMTKQITAGAGYTAYYADRQRIYQFGWNGTGWKHLDSAGTPIPDWSGREQLDYTGGHGVDATRTDPGPSLFLRSVTGGPSTSPSVGASPSVSASPSASPSASPSVSPSASASPSASPSASPPASCLTVRTERPSIWSSGYGMDVFIKNNCSQATTRWTVEFDLPAGTTVSSSWSSVRTRSGQHYTFTNVAYNGDIASGQEESFGFNAAGTGLPFNITAH
;
A
#
# COMPACT_ATOMS: atom_id res chain seq x y z
N MET A 1 70.60 43.19 1.06
CA MET A 1 71.40 44.34 0.58
C MET A 1 71.13 44.51 -0.91
N SER A 2 70.78 45.74 -1.30
CA SER A 2 70.96 46.41 -2.60
C SER A 2 70.71 45.63 -3.90
N ARG A 3 69.76 46.09 -4.75
CA ARG A 3 69.93 47.21 -5.71
C ARG A 3 71.02 46.85 -6.74
N ARG A 4 70.81 46.90 -8.06
CA ARG A 4 70.10 47.93 -8.83
C ARG A 4 70.00 47.47 -10.29
N THR A 5 68.84 47.72 -10.86
CA THR A 5 68.51 47.93 -12.28
C THR A 5 69.17 49.18 -12.88
N VAL A 6 69.48 49.15 -14.18
CA VAL A 6 69.55 50.31 -15.12
C VAL A 6 69.35 49.76 -16.58
N PRO A 7 68.94 50.54 -17.60
CA PRO A 7 67.54 50.67 -18.07
C PRO A 7 67.36 50.79 -19.63
N VAL A 8 66.19 51.33 -20.05
CA VAL A 8 65.85 52.08 -21.30
C VAL A 8 65.29 51.24 -22.47
N THR A 9 63.95 51.18 -22.67
CA THR A 9 63.08 51.90 -23.67
C THR A 9 63.50 51.73 -25.15
N LEU A 10 62.66 51.49 -26.17
CA LEU A 10 61.23 51.75 -26.41
C LEU A 10 60.74 50.97 -27.68
N LEU A 11 59.44 50.61 -27.71
CA LEU A 11 58.52 50.39 -28.85
C LEU A 11 58.93 49.60 -30.11
N ALA A 12 58.20 48.51 -30.39
CA ALA A 12 57.49 48.28 -31.66
C ALA A 12 56.48 47.13 -31.50
N ALA A 13 55.22 47.40 -31.85
CA ALA A 13 54.13 46.43 -31.90
C ALA A 13 54.28 45.53 -33.12
N LEU A 14 54.21 44.21 -32.94
CA LEU A 14 53.99 43.23 -34.01
C LEU A 14 53.22 42.04 -33.45
N SER A 15 52.03 41.86 -34.00
CA SER A 15 51.08 40.78 -33.76
C SER A 15 51.66 39.43 -34.18
N SER A 16 51.58 38.42 -33.31
CA SER A 16 51.90 37.04 -33.67
C SER A 16 50.89 36.06 -33.05
N VAL A 17 50.40 35.20 -33.93
CA VAL A 17 49.34 34.21 -33.78
C VAL A 17 49.79 33.09 -32.84
N ALA A 18 49.01 32.80 -31.80
CA ALA A 18 49.21 31.65 -30.93
C ALA A 18 48.49 30.42 -31.50
N LEU A 19 49.25 29.32 -31.69
CA LEU A 19 48.72 27.99 -32.00
C LEU A 19 47.84 27.52 -30.83
N ALA A 20 46.53 27.38 -31.07
CA ALA A 20 45.64 26.67 -30.17
C ALA A 20 45.81 25.16 -30.35
N ALA A 21 46.34 24.49 -29.33
CA ALA A 21 46.27 23.04 -29.22
C ALA A 21 44.80 22.63 -29.03
N THR A 22 44.21 22.01 -30.04
CA THR A 22 42.85 21.48 -29.98
C THR A 22 42.84 20.26 -29.06
N VAL A 23 42.37 20.44 -27.83
CA VAL A 23 41.95 19.32 -26.99
C VAL A 23 40.68 18.77 -27.64
N LEU A 24 40.78 17.62 -28.32
CA LEU A 24 39.61 16.87 -28.74
C LEU A 24 38.90 16.37 -27.47
N THR A 25 37.88 17.09 -27.04
CA THR A 25 36.87 16.53 -26.13
C THR A 25 36.10 15.47 -26.92
N LEU A 26 36.42 14.20 -26.69
CA LEU A 26 35.56 13.10 -27.09
C LEU A 26 34.24 13.28 -26.32
N THR A 27 33.25 13.86 -26.97
CA THR A 27 31.85 13.79 -26.52
C THR A 27 31.48 12.31 -26.45
N PRO A 28 30.93 11.80 -25.33
CA PRO A 28 30.43 10.44 -25.30
C PRO A 28 29.43 10.28 -26.45
N ALA A 29 29.55 9.18 -27.19
CA ALA A 29 28.56 8.84 -28.20
C ALA A 29 27.17 8.82 -27.55
N PRO A 30 26.12 9.33 -28.21
CA PRO A 30 24.77 9.25 -27.69
C PRO A 30 24.47 7.78 -27.34
N GLU A 31 23.98 7.57 -26.12
CA GLU A 31 23.64 6.24 -25.61
C GLU A 31 22.74 5.51 -26.63
N PRO A 32 22.89 4.19 -26.82
CA PRO A 32 21.90 3.40 -27.52
C PRO A 32 20.62 3.41 -26.69
N THR A 33 19.78 4.41 -26.92
CA THR A 33 18.46 4.53 -26.33
C THR A 33 17.62 3.38 -26.88
N LEU A 34 17.27 2.41 -26.03
CA LEU A 34 16.04 1.66 -26.27
C LEU A 34 14.95 2.73 -26.38
N GLN A 35 14.34 2.87 -27.57
CA GLN A 35 13.25 3.81 -27.72
C GLN A 35 12.19 3.50 -26.66
N PRO A 36 11.73 4.49 -25.87
CA PRO A 36 10.65 4.26 -24.92
C PRO A 36 9.46 3.70 -25.70
N VAL A 37 9.06 2.47 -25.39
CA VAL A 37 7.83 1.91 -25.94
C VAL A 37 6.70 2.55 -25.14
N ALA A 38 5.95 3.44 -25.79
CA ALA A 38 4.84 4.13 -25.18
C ALA A 38 3.82 3.14 -24.58
N ALA A 39 3.15 3.57 -23.51
CA ALA A 39 2.03 2.83 -22.93
C ALA A 39 0.99 2.47 -24.01
N LEU A 40 0.40 1.28 -23.88
CA LEU A 40 -0.62 0.77 -24.80
C LEU A 40 -1.99 1.37 -24.48
N THR A 41 -2.16 2.65 -24.80
CA THR A 41 -3.36 3.44 -24.49
C THR A 41 -4.59 3.06 -25.31
N THR A 42 -4.43 2.28 -26.38
CA THR A 42 -5.51 1.91 -27.33
C THR A 42 -6.02 0.48 -27.16
N LEU A 43 -5.63 -0.21 -26.08
CA LEU A 43 -6.14 -1.55 -25.79
C LEU A 43 -7.67 -1.51 -25.61
N ASP A 44 -8.37 -2.42 -26.27
CA ASP A 44 -9.79 -2.67 -25.97
C ASP A 44 -9.88 -3.42 -24.64
N LEU A 45 -10.12 -2.66 -23.58
CA LEU A 45 -10.29 -3.17 -22.22
C LEU A 45 -11.74 -3.57 -21.91
N SER A 46 -12.65 -3.56 -22.89
CA SER A 46 -14.05 -3.92 -22.68
C SER A 46 -14.24 -5.41 -22.38
N THR A 47 -15.38 -5.75 -21.79
CA THR A 47 -15.84 -7.13 -21.61
C THR A 47 -15.90 -7.94 -22.91
N ALA A 48 -16.15 -7.29 -24.05
CA ALA A 48 -16.22 -7.96 -25.35
C ALA A 48 -14.86 -8.56 -25.77
N ASN A 49 -13.75 -7.94 -25.38
CA ASN A 49 -12.40 -8.41 -25.65
C ASN A 49 -11.81 -9.28 -24.52
N ARG A 50 -12.57 -9.60 -23.45
CA ARG A 50 -12.07 -10.46 -22.37
C ARG A 50 -11.92 -11.89 -22.84
N ARG A 51 -10.74 -12.47 -22.61
CA ARG A 51 -10.49 -13.90 -22.81
C ARG A 51 -11.29 -14.71 -21.80
N ALA A 52 -11.69 -15.93 -22.18
CA ALA A 52 -12.31 -16.87 -21.24
C ALA A 52 -11.30 -17.26 -20.14
N PRO A 53 -11.75 -17.50 -18.89
CA PRO A 53 -10.86 -17.89 -17.81
C PRO A 53 -10.04 -19.14 -18.15
N LEU A 54 -8.74 -19.09 -17.86
CA LEU A 54 -7.82 -20.18 -18.18
C LEU A 54 -7.75 -21.20 -17.03
N PRO A 55 -7.88 -22.51 -17.30
CA PRO A 55 -7.86 -23.53 -16.26
C PRO A 55 -6.58 -23.47 -15.40
N GLY A 56 -6.74 -23.41 -14.08
CA GLY A 56 -5.64 -23.36 -13.13
C GLY A 56 -5.03 -21.97 -12.91
N LEU A 57 -5.56 -20.93 -13.56
CA LEU A 57 -5.26 -19.53 -13.23
C LEU A 57 -6.47 -18.88 -12.54
N TYR A 58 -6.24 -17.73 -11.93
CA TYR A 58 -7.32 -16.92 -11.36
C TYR A 58 -8.21 -16.35 -12.49
N ASP A 59 -9.51 -16.15 -12.20
CA ASP A 59 -10.44 -15.53 -13.14
C ASP A 59 -10.43 -14.01 -12.97
N TRP A 60 -9.69 -13.33 -13.86
CA TRP A 60 -9.65 -11.87 -13.90
C TRP A 60 -10.76 -11.24 -14.73
N SER A 61 -11.67 -12.01 -15.37
CA SER A 61 -12.62 -11.48 -16.37
C SER A 61 -13.47 -10.30 -15.87
N LYS A 62 -13.70 -10.25 -14.55
CA LYS A 62 -14.46 -9.21 -13.85
C LYS A 62 -13.60 -8.05 -13.30
N ALA A 63 -12.32 -7.95 -13.62
CA ALA A 63 -11.49 -6.83 -13.17
C ALA A 63 -11.87 -5.52 -13.87
N GLY A 64 -11.95 -4.43 -13.10
CA GLY A 64 -12.29 -3.09 -13.57
C GLY A 64 -13.71 -2.66 -13.24
N TYR A 65 -14.08 -1.49 -13.77
CA TYR A 65 -15.33 -0.79 -13.48
C TYR A 65 -16.53 -1.73 -13.62
N ARG A 66 -17.31 -1.89 -12.53
CA ARG A 66 -18.53 -2.71 -12.47
C ARG A 66 -18.37 -4.13 -13.03
N GLY A 67 -17.22 -4.76 -12.85
CA GLY A 67 -17.00 -6.12 -13.38
C GLY A 67 -16.52 -6.16 -14.83
N GLY A 68 -15.86 -5.10 -15.31
CA GLY A 68 -15.41 -4.95 -16.70
C GLY A 68 -16.42 -4.30 -17.65
N ALA A 69 -17.45 -3.63 -17.12
CA ALA A 69 -18.34 -2.81 -17.94
C ALA A 69 -17.56 -1.67 -18.60
N GLY A 70 -18.07 -1.17 -19.74
CA GLY A 70 -17.52 0.03 -20.37
C GLY A 70 -17.57 1.22 -19.41
N LEU A 71 -16.55 2.07 -19.44
CA LEU A 71 -16.58 3.33 -18.72
C LEU A 71 -17.70 4.23 -19.26
N PRO A 72 -18.37 5.03 -18.41
CA PRO A 72 -19.47 5.89 -18.84
C PRO A 72 -19.09 6.82 -20.00
N GLY A 73 -20.01 6.93 -20.95
CA GLY A 73 -20.01 7.88 -22.05
C GLY A 73 -21.18 8.86 -21.92
N ALA A 74 -21.56 9.49 -23.05
CA ALA A 74 -22.63 10.48 -23.06
C ALA A 74 -24.02 9.89 -22.74
N SER A 75 -24.25 8.61 -23.07
CA SER A 75 -25.53 7.92 -22.85
C SER A 75 -25.84 7.64 -21.39
N GLU A 76 -24.82 7.59 -20.53
CA GLU A 76 -25.00 7.32 -19.10
C GLU A 76 -25.13 8.62 -18.27
N ILE A 77 -24.94 9.80 -18.88
CA ILE A 77 -25.15 11.10 -18.22
C ILE A 77 -26.65 11.35 -18.08
N THR A 78 -27.07 11.83 -16.90
CA THR A 78 -28.46 12.18 -16.64
C THR A 78 -28.93 13.28 -17.59
N PRO A 79 -30.15 13.21 -18.17
CA PRO A 79 -30.69 14.29 -18.99
C PRO A 79 -31.12 15.52 -18.18
N ASP A 80 -31.11 15.43 -16.84
CA ASP A 80 -31.43 16.55 -15.95
C ASP A 80 -30.33 17.61 -15.97
N ALA A 81 -30.64 18.78 -16.50
CA ALA A 81 -29.70 19.90 -16.61
C ALA A 81 -29.23 20.40 -15.23
N ALA A 82 -30.05 20.28 -14.17
CA ALA A 82 -29.65 20.68 -12.83
C ALA A 82 -28.50 19.83 -12.26
N CYS A 83 -28.28 18.64 -12.82
CA CYS A 83 -27.22 17.71 -12.44
C CYS A 83 -26.03 17.71 -13.43
N GLN A 84 -26.00 18.68 -14.34
CA GLN A 84 -24.92 18.90 -15.30
C GLN A 84 -24.36 20.32 -15.13
N ILE A 85 -23.55 20.53 -14.09
CA ILE A 85 -22.96 21.83 -13.81
C ILE A 85 -21.90 22.13 -14.88
N THR A 86 -22.18 23.15 -15.70
CA THR A 86 -21.29 23.63 -16.76
C THR A 86 -20.18 24.51 -16.21
N SER A 87 -19.14 24.76 -17.02
CA SER A 87 -18.06 25.69 -16.66
C SER A 87 -18.56 27.13 -16.45
N ALA A 88 -19.59 27.55 -17.18
CA ALA A 88 -20.21 28.86 -17.02
C ALA A 88 -21.00 28.97 -15.70
N GLU A 89 -21.67 27.90 -15.29
CA GLU A 89 -22.37 27.83 -14.00
C GLU A 89 -21.38 27.74 -12.83
N LEU A 90 -20.28 27.00 -12.98
CA LEU A 90 -19.17 27.01 -12.02
C LEU A 90 -18.68 28.44 -11.74
N ALA A 91 -18.43 29.22 -12.77
CA ALA A 91 -18.00 30.61 -12.61
C ALA A 91 -19.10 31.50 -11.99
N SER A 92 -20.32 31.45 -12.54
CA SER A 92 -21.38 32.39 -12.17
C SER A 92 -22.12 32.07 -10.87
N GLN A 93 -22.20 30.79 -10.48
CA GLN A 93 -22.97 30.33 -9.32
C GLN A 93 -22.09 29.85 -8.16
N TYR A 94 -20.90 29.33 -8.48
CA TYR A 94 -19.99 28.75 -7.49
C TYR A 94 -18.68 29.53 -7.35
N ALA A 95 -18.50 30.64 -8.07
CA ALA A 95 -17.31 31.47 -8.03
C ALA A 95 -16.00 30.71 -8.35
N VAL A 96 -16.07 29.74 -9.26
CA VAL A 96 -14.89 29.01 -9.77
C VAL A 96 -14.47 29.60 -11.11
N THR A 97 -13.41 30.42 -11.12
CA THR A 97 -12.99 31.17 -12.31
C THR A 97 -11.54 30.85 -12.65
N PRO A 98 -11.24 30.33 -13.86
CA PRO A 98 -9.87 29.96 -14.20
C PRO A 98 -8.99 31.21 -14.37
N ASN A 99 -7.72 31.10 -13.97
CA ASN A 99 -6.66 32.09 -14.16
C ASN A 99 -6.86 33.44 -13.43
N ASP A 100 -7.72 33.51 -12.42
CA ASP A 100 -7.92 34.73 -11.64
C ASP A 100 -6.98 34.85 -10.43
N GLY A 101 -6.26 33.77 -10.11
CA GLY A 101 -5.34 33.71 -8.97
C GLY A 101 -6.03 33.55 -7.61
N VAL A 102 -7.34 33.34 -7.60
CA VAL A 102 -8.15 33.15 -6.38
C VAL A 102 -8.24 31.65 -6.09
N ASP A 103 -8.44 31.32 -4.80
CA ASP A 103 -8.67 29.94 -4.36
C ASP A 103 -10.12 29.53 -4.62
N ASP A 104 -10.31 28.54 -5.48
CA ASP A 104 -11.57 27.99 -5.94
C ASP A 104 -12.12 26.86 -5.04
N SER A 105 -11.39 26.48 -3.97
CA SER A 105 -11.72 25.31 -3.13
C SER A 105 -13.17 25.31 -2.63
N ALA A 106 -13.63 26.44 -2.08
CA ALA A 106 -14.98 26.55 -1.52
C ALA A 106 -16.06 26.44 -2.60
N GLY A 107 -15.79 27.00 -3.78
CA GLY A 107 -16.69 26.96 -4.93
C GLY A 107 -16.85 25.54 -5.46
N LEU A 108 -15.74 24.86 -5.72
CA LEU A 108 -15.74 23.46 -6.16
C LEU A 108 -16.40 22.54 -5.14
N GLN A 109 -16.11 22.72 -3.85
CA GLN A 109 -16.76 21.93 -2.81
C GLN A 109 -18.27 22.17 -2.80
N SER A 110 -18.72 23.42 -2.94
CA SER A 110 -20.15 23.75 -2.97
C SER A 110 -20.87 23.15 -4.18
N ALA A 111 -20.19 23.07 -5.34
CA ALA A 111 -20.73 22.40 -6.53
C ALA A 111 -20.90 20.89 -6.31
N ILE A 112 -19.90 20.24 -5.69
CA ILE A 112 -20.00 18.83 -5.32
C ILE A 112 -21.13 18.61 -4.32
N ASP A 113 -21.27 19.48 -3.31
CA ASP A 113 -22.32 19.40 -2.29
C ASP A 113 -23.72 19.54 -2.91
N ALA A 114 -23.88 20.43 -3.90
CA ALA A 114 -25.12 20.59 -4.64
C ALA A 114 -25.52 19.31 -5.39
N ILE A 115 -24.57 18.65 -6.06
CA ILE A 115 -24.81 17.34 -6.72
C ILE A 115 -25.14 16.28 -5.67
N ARG A 116 -24.37 16.18 -4.59
CA ARG A 116 -24.59 15.18 -3.53
C ARG A 116 -26.00 15.27 -2.96
N THR A 117 -26.48 16.48 -2.68
CA THR A 117 -27.80 16.67 -2.05
C THR A 117 -28.94 16.63 -3.06
N GLY A 118 -28.78 17.24 -4.23
CA GLY A 118 -29.86 17.38 -5.21
C GLY A 118 -29.99 16.21 -6.20
N CYS A 119 -28.88 15.56 -6.55
CA CYS A 119 -28.81 14.64 -7.69
C CYS A 119 -28.52 13.20 -7.28
N SER A 120 -27.53 12.96 -6.41
CA SER A 120 -27.11 11.62 -6.01
C SER A 120 -28.24 10.71 -5.51
N PRO A 121 -29.25 11.18 -4.73
CA PRO A 121 -30.35 10.32 -4.27
C PRO A 121 -31.19 9.67 -5.40
N SER A 122 -31.17 10.24 -6.60
CA SER A 122 -31.88 9.72 -7.78
C SER A 122 -30.95 9.22 -8.89
N ALA A 123 -29.64 9.28 -8.65
CA ALA A 123 -28.63 8.92 -9.60
C ALA A 123 -28.43 7.39 -9.67
N SER A 124 -27.77 6.94 -10.73
CA SER A 124 -27.43 5.54 -10.94
C SER A 124 -26.28 5.43 -11.92
N TYR A 125 -25.77 4.22 -12.15
CA TYR A 125 -24.76 3.95 -13.19
C TYR A 125 -25.22 4.23 -14.63
N THR A 126 -26.48 4.63 -14.84
CA THR A 126 -27.04 5.05 -16.14
C THR A 126 -27.60 6.48 -16.10
N ARG A 127 -27.38 7.19 -14.98
CA ARG A 127 -27.84 8.56 -14.73
C ARG A 127 -26.81 9.31 -13.89
N LEU A 128 -25.62 9.50 -14.44
CA LEU A 128 -24.51 10.17 -13.77
C LEU A 128 -24.63 11.68 -13.86
N SER A 129 -24.27 12.37 -12.79
CA SER A 129 -24.10 13.82 -12.77
C SER A 129 -22.73 14.21 -13.31
N VAL A 130 -22.58 15.43 -13.83
CA VAL A 130 -21.31 15.92 -14.35
C VAL A 130 -21.03 17.33 -13.86
N ILE A 131 -19.80 17.56 -13.39
CA ILE A 131 -19.22 18.88 -13.21
C ILE A 131 -18.15 19.07 -14.29
N THR A 132 -18.36 20.05 -15.17
CA THR A 132 -17.44 20.38 -16.26
C THR A 132 -16.53 21.54 -15.85
N LEU A 133 -15.25 21.26 -15.62
CA LEU A 133 -14.25 22.25 -15.26
C LEU A 133 -13.87 23.12 -16.48
N PRO A 134 -13.66 24.44 -16.30
CA PRO A 134 -13.18 25.30 -17.36
C PRO A 134 -11.74 25.00 -17.79
N SER A 135 -11.36 25.39 -19.01
CA SER A 135 -9.96 25.47 -19.42
C SER A 135 -9.22 26.57 -18.66
N GLY A 136 -7.94 26.35 -18.36
CA GLY A 136 -7.10 27.26 -17.59
C GLY A 136 -6.80 26.75 -16.18
N THR A 137 -6.16 27.59 -15.39
CA THR A 137 -5.69 27.27 -14.04
C THR A 137 -6.77 27.49 -13.00
N ILE A 138 -7.12 26.44 -12.27
CA ILE A 138 -8.01 26.48 -11.10
C ILE A 138 -7.12 26.31 -9.87
N ASN A 139 -7.17 27.23 -8.92
CA ASN A 139 -6.32 27.13 -7.72
C ASN A 139 -7.11 26.51 -6.58
N VAL A 140 -6.52 25.55 -5.89
CA VAL A 140 -7.15 24.88 -4.75
C VAL A 140 -6.17 24.93 -3.58
N SER A 141 -6.66 25.19 -2.37
CA SER A 141 -5.87 25.15 -1.14
C SER A 141 -6.34 24.11 -0.14
N ARG A 142 -7.51 23.50 -0.36
CA ARG A 142 -8.11 22.50 0.53
C ARG A 142 -8.40 21.18 -0.17
N GLN A 143 -8.39 20.10 0.60
CA GLN A 143 -8.93 18.82 0.14
C GLN A 143 -10.40 18.96 -0.27
N LEU A 144 -10.73 18.46 -1.46
CA LEU A 144 -12.09 18.37 -1.97
C LEU A 144 -12.66 16.99 -1.64
N GLY A 145 -13.69 16.95 -0.81
CA GLY A 145 -14.47 15.75 -0.55
C GLY A 145 -15.40 15.47 -1.72
N VAL A 146 -15.13 14.39 -2.44
CA VAL A 146 -15.90 13.93 -3.61
C VAL A 146 -16.80 12.78 -3.16
N ASP A 147 -17.82 13.11 -2.37
CA ASP A 147 -18.76 12.19 -1.74
C ASP A 147 -20.17 12.25 -2.35
N ALA A 148 -20.26 12.76 -3.57
CA ALA A 148 -21.45 12.65 -4.41
C ALA A 148 -21.39 11.36 -5.21
N ASP A 149 -22.29 10.42 -4.94
CA ASP A 149 -22.42 9.20 -5.74
C ASP A 149 -22.74 9.55 -7.19
N TYR A 150 -22.17 8.77 -8.11
CA TYR A 150 -22.40 8.83 -9.55
C TYR A 150 -22.04 10.19 -10.17
N LEU A 151 -20.97 10.81 -9.68
CA LEU A 151 -20.45 12.09 -10.17
C LEU A 151 -19.23 11.90 -11.11
N ILE A 152 -19.25 12.60 -12.24
CA ILE A 152 -18.07 12.79 -13.09
C ILE A 152 -17.54 14.22 -12.90
N ILE A 153 -16.27 14.36 -12.57
CA ILE A 153 -15.53 15.63 -12.65
C ILE A 153 -14.69 15.58 -13.92
N ARG A 154 -15.02 16.43 -14.89
CA ARG A 154 -14.42 16.41 -16.23
C ARG A 154 -13.80 17.75 -16.60
N GLY A 155 -12.53 17.75 -17.00
CA GLY A 155 -11.86 18.93 -17.52
C GLY A 155 -11.97 19.11 -19.04
N ALA A 156 -11.46 20.24 -19.50
CA ALA A 156 -11.37 20.64 -20.90
C ALA A 156 -10.17 20.00 -21.64
N GLY A 157 -9.52 19.01 -21.05
CA GLY A 157 -8.28 18.39 -21.52
C GLY A 157 -7.16 18.48 -20.49
N SER A 158 -6.21 17.55 -20.52
CA SER A 158 -5.05 17.50 -19.62
C SER A 158 -3.75 18.04 -20.23
N GLY A 159 -3.79 18.44 -21.51
CA GLY A 159 -2.68 19.04 -22.22
C GLY A 159 -2.67 20.57 -22.19
N ALA A 160 -1.81 21.18 -23.00
CA ALA A 160 -1.75 22.63 -23.17
C ALA A 160 -3.10 23.21 -23.59
N GLY A 161 -3.53 24.29 -22.91
CA GLY A 161 -4.84 24.91 -23.13
C GLY A 161 -6.03 24.18 -22.48
N GLY A 162 -5.79 23.04 -21.81
CA GLY A 162 -6.78 22.30 -21.04
C GLY A 162 -7.01 22.87 -19.64
N THR A 163 -7.66 22.07 -18.78
CA THR A 163 -7.86 22.38 -17.36
C THR A 163 -6.60 21.99 -16.59
N SER A 164 -6.09 22.89 -15.73
CA SER A 164 -5.00 22.62 -14.80
C SER A 164 -5.42 22.97 -13.38
N ILE A 165 -5.46 21.99 -12.49
CA ILE A 165 -5.73 22.20 -11.07
C ILE A 165 -4.41 22.34 -10.33
N VAL A 166 -4.18 23.49 -9.71
CA VAL A 166 -2.95 23.78 -8.96
C VAL A 166 -3.27 23.78 -7.48
N PHE A 167 -2.78 22.75 -6.78
CA PHE A 167 -3.01 22.55 -5.37
C PHE A 167 -1.89 23.19 -4.53
N ARG A 168 -2.26 24.08 -3.61
CA ARG A 168 -1.38 24.76 -2.65
C ARG A 168 -1.96 24.62 -1.24
N PRO A 169 -1.71 23.49 -0.55
CA PRO A 169 -2.33 23.19 0.74
C PRO A 169 -2.22 24.33 1.74
N ASP A 170 -3.35 24.81 2.27
CA ASP A 170 -3.37 25.83 3.32
C ASP A 170 -2.99 25.24 4.68
N ALA A 171 -2.87 26.08 5.70
CA ALA A 171 -2.54 25.65 7.06
C ALA A 171 -3.58 24.70 7.68
N ASN A 172 -4.80 24.63 7.15
CA ASN A 172 -5.82 23.68 7.61
C ASN A 172 -5.74 22.33 6.89
N THR A 173 -4.99 22.26 5.80
CA THR A 173 -4.85 21.07 4.97
C THR A 173 -3.51 20.38 5.20
N ARG A 174 -2.44 21.15 5.43
CA ARG A 174 -1.10 20.63 5.76
C ARG A 174 -1.11 19.84 7.07
N TYR A 175 -0.20 18.88 7.18
CA TYR A 175 0.04 18.20 8.45
C TYR A 175 0.83 19.14 9.38
N ASP A 176 0.26 19.45 10.54
CA ASP A 176 0.85 20.30 11.57
C ASP A 176 1.51 19.49 12.70
N THR A 177 1.51 18.16 12.59
CA THR A 177 2.19 17.24 13.49
C THR A 177 3.06 16.31 12.66
N LEU A 178 4.37 16.35 12.90
CA LEU A 178 5.37 15.51 12.26
C LEU A 178 5.99 14.59 13.31
N THR A 179 6.63 13.51 12.85
CA THR A 179 7.40 12.63 13.74
C THR A 179 8.49 13.42 14.47
N ASP A 180 8.99 12.89 15.59
CA ASP A 180 10.02 13.58 16.40
C ASP A 180 11.28 13.96 15.59
N ASP A 181 11.63 13.14 14.59
CA ASP A 181 12.74 13.39 13.67
C ASP A 181 12.37 14.30 12.48
N GLY A 182 11.11 14.74 12.40
CA GLY A 182 10.56 15.62 11.36
C GLY A 182 10.51 15.00 9.96
N SER A 183 10.68 13.68 9.84
CA SER A 183 10.89 13.01 8.55
C SER A 183 9.61 12.50 7.88
N ASP A 184 8.50 12.48 8.60
CA ASP A 184 7.19 12.01 8.17
C ASP A 184 6.10 12.78 8.93
N TRP A 185 4.85 12.74 8.47
CA TRP A 185 3.73 13.20 9.28
C TRP A 185 3.42 12.20 10.39
N ASP A 186 2.98 12.69 11.55
CA ASP A 186 2.74 11.84 12.71
C ASP A 186 1.24 11.52 12.87
N GLU A 187 0.91 10.29 12.46
CA GLU A 187 -0.43 9.71 12.56
C GLU A 187 -0.97 9.63 14.00
N ASP A 188 -0.08 9.47 14.98
CA ASP A 188 -0.44 9.29 16.38
C ASP A 188 -0.46 10.61 17.15
N GLY A 189 0.42 11.54 16.80
CA GLY A 189 0.46 12.88 17.38
C GLY A 189 -0.65 13.81 16.87
N MET A 190 -1.23 13.53 15.70
CA MET A 190 -2.33 14.33 15.15
C MET A 190 -3.68 14.00 15.82
N VAL A 191 -3.89 14.46 17.07
CA VAL A 191 -5.09 14.19 17.87
C VAL A 191 -6.16 15.28 17.88
N SER A 192 -7.43 14.89 18.07
CA SER A 192 -8.54 15.77 18.48
C SER A 192 -9.62 14.94 19.16
N GLY A 193 -9.89 15.19 20.45
CA GLY A 193 -10.76 14.32 21.25
C GLY A 193 -10.25 12.87 21.24
N SER A 194 -11.08 11.94 20.80
CA SER A 194 -10.77 10.53 20.61
C SER A 194 -10.15 10.20 19.25
N ALA A 195 -10.20 11.13 18.30
CA ALA A 195 -9.69 10.91 16.95
C ALA A 195 -8.17 11.15 16.86
N LYS A 196 -7.53 10.39 15.97
CA LYS A 196 -6.09 10.46 15.66
C LYS A 196 -5.87 10.54 14.14
N GLY A 197 -4.70 10.98 13.71
CA GLY A 197 -4.29 11.02 12.31
C GLY A 197 -4.43 9.70 11.58
N GLY A 198 -4.15 8.57 12.23
CA GLY A 198 -4.37 7.24 11.64
C GLY A 198 -5.80 6.97 11.17
N TRP A 199 -6.81 7.74 11.62
CA TRP A 199 -8.19 7.62 11.14
C TRP A 199 -8.32 8.09 9.68
N ILE A 200 -7.53 9.07 9.25
CA ILE A 200 -7.58 9.57 7.87
C ILE A 200 -6.69 8.78 6.90
N TRP A 201 -5.95 7.78 7.40
CA TRP A 201 -5.15 6.85 6.60
C TRP A 201 -5.88 6.47 5.29
N PRO A 202 -5.28 6.60 4.11
CA PRO A 202 -3.84 6.75 3.85
C PRO A 202 -3.29 8.18 3.95
N GLY A 203 -4.10 9.15 4.38
CA GLY A 203 -3.71 10.56 4.46
C GLY A 203 -4.67 11.45 3.66
N ARG A 204 -4.32 12.73 3.50
CA ARG A 204 -5.09 13.74 2.76
C ARG A 204 -4.71 13.77 1.28
N GLY A 205 -5.59 14.31 0.44
CA GLY A 205 -5.28 14.57 -0.97
C GLY A 205 -6.07 15.75 -1.56
N LEU A 206 -5.77 16.10 -2.81
CA LEU A 206 -6.54 17.09 -3.55
C LEU A 206 -8.00 16.65 -3.69
N PHE A 207 -8.22 15.40 -4.12
CA PHE A 207 -9.54 14.79 -4.18
C PHE A 207 -9.61 13.58 -3.27
N ARG A 208 -10.66 13.53 -2.44
CA ARG A 208 -10.93 12.38 -1.58
C ARG A 208 -12.32 11.81 -1.86
N VAL A 209 -12.34 10.63 -2.45
CA VAL A 209 -13.55 9.83 -2.68
C VAL A 209 -13.78 8.97 -1.45
N GLN A 210 -14.49 9.55 -0.49
CA GLN A 210 -14.96 8.95 0.76
C GLN A 210 -16.14 9.79 1.24
N SER A 211 -17.13 9.17 1.91
CA SER A 211 -18.17 9.92 2.62
C SER A 211 -17.55 11.00 3.53
N ARG A 212 -18.24 12.13 3.70
CA ARG A 212 -17.94 13.10 4.78
C ARG A 212 -18.88 12.98 5.98
N GLY A 213 -19.67 11.90 6.03
CA GLY A 213 -20.55 11.59 7.14
C GLY A 213 -19.79 11.41 8.45
N VAL A 214 -20.25 12.10 9.48
CA VAL A 214 -19.74 11.98 10.86
C VAL A 214 -20.72 11.14 11.67
N HIS A 215 -20.24 10.07 12.28
CA HIS A 215 -21.08 9.23 13.12
C HIS A 215 -21.55 9.99 14.38
N THR A 216 -22.80 9.78 14.78
CA THR A 216 -23.44 10.53 15.88
C THR A 216 -22.69 10.43 17.20
N SER A 217 -22.00 9.33 17.47
CA SER A 217 -21.14 9.17 18.66
C SER A 217 -19.99 10.17 18.74
N TYR A 218 -19.61 10.78 17.62
CA TYR A 218 -18.51 11.75 17.55
C TYR A 218 -19.00 13.17 17.24
N ALA A 219 -20.31 13.41 17.18
CA ALA A 219 -20.86 14.69 16.74
C ALA A 219 -20.39 15.88 17.60
N SER A 220 -20.30 15.69 18.92
CA SER A 220 -19.81 16.72 19.84
C SER A 220 -18.31 16.98 19.67
N GLU A 221 -17.51 15.94 19.48
CA GLU A 221 -16.06 16.06 19.27
C GLU A 221 -15.76 16.75 17.95
N TYR A 222 -16.45 16.35 16.88
CA TYR A 222 -16.36 16.99 15.56
C TYR A 222 -16.78 18.48 15.59
N ALA A 223 -17.82 18.82 16.33
CA ALA A 223 -18.26 20.22 16.48
C ALA A 223 -17.22 21.07 17.22
N ALA A 224 -16.51 20.48 18.19
CA ALA A 224 -15.45 21.13 18.95
C ALA A 224 -14.08 21.12 18.25
N ALA A 225 -13.89 20.26 17.25
CA ALA A 225 -12.62 20.10 16.56
C ALA A 225 -12.24 21.38 15.77
N PRO A 226 -10.96 21.80 15.82
CA PRO A 226 -10.48 22.88 14.96
C PRO A 226 -10.55 22.46 13.48
N ALA A 227 -10.54 23.44 12.58
CA ALA A 227 -10.76 23.22 11.15
C ALA A 227 -9.82 22.16 10.54
N ASN A 228 -8.54 22.18 10.94
CA ASN A 228 -7.51 21.24 10.48
C ASN A 228 -7.60 19.84 11.11
N ARG A 229 -8.61 19.56 11.93
CA ARG A 229 -8.86 18.26 12.58
C ARG A 229 -10.27 17.73 12.33
N LYS A 230 -11.10 18.44 11.58
CA LYS A 230 -12.48 18.03 11.30
C LYS A 230 -12.54 16.74 10.48
N ASP A 231 -11.66 16.63 9.50
CA ASP A 231 -11.54 15.47 8.61
C ASP A 231 -11.20 14.16 9.35
N LEU A 232 -10.61 14.24 10.55
CA LEU A 232 -10.37 13.07 11.39
C LEU A 232 -11.63 12.27 11.70
N PHE A 233 -12.79 12.92 11.75
CA PHE A 233 -14.06 12.28 12.09
C PHE A 233 -14.90 11.90 10.87
N GLU A 234 -14.47 12.30 9.67
CA GLU A 234 -15.23 12.13 8.43
C GLU A 234 -15.15 10.70 7.86
N GLY A 235 -16.16 10.35 7.08
CA GLY A 235 -16.25 9.10 6.34
C GLY A 235 -16.45 7.87 7.19
N THR A 236 -17.22 8.07 8.27
CA THR A 236 -17.70 7.02 9.16
C THR A 236 -16.57 6.08 9.59
N VAL A 237 -15.38 6.64 9.80
CA VAL A 237 -14.09 5.94 9.82
C VAL A 237 -14.03 4.74 10.75
N ASN A 238 -14.69 4.80 11.91
CA ASN A 238 -14.75 3.70 12.88
C ASN A 238 -16.07 2.93 12.86
N VAL A 239 -16.99 3.26 11.96
CA VAL A 239 -18.32 2.67 11.87
C VAL A 239 -18.30 1.39 11.06
N HIS A 240 -17.57 1.32 9.93
CA HIS A 240 -17.47 0.10 9.12
C HIS A 240 -17.11 -1.13 9.96
N TRP A 241 -16.10 -0.98 10.82
CA TRP A 241 -15.71 -2.03 11.75
C TRP A 241 -16.78 -2.27 12.83
N LYS A 242 -17.33 -1.22 13.46
CA LYS A 242 -18.36 -1.35 14.51
C LYS A 242 -19.66 -1.98 14.01
N ALA A 243 -20.07 -1.66 12.78
CA ALA A 243 -21.24 -2.20 12.10
C ALA A 243 -21.04 -3.67 11.69
N GLY A 244 -19.79 -4.10 11.54
CA GLY A 244 -19.46 -5.48 11.23
C GLY A 244 -19.83 -6.45 12.34
N LEU A 245 -20.24 -7.65 11.95
CA LEU A 245 -20.53 -8.76 12.85
C LEU A 245 -19.34 -9.69 12.97
N LYS A 246 -19.13 -10.22 14.18
CA LYS A 246 -18.26 -11.37 14.41
C LYS A 246 -18.82 -12.57 13.65
N LEU A 247 -17.95 -13.54 13.38
CA LEU A 247 -18.33 -14.75 12.65
C LEU A 247 -18.63 -15.91 13.60
N ARG A 248 -19.24 -16.97 13.08
CA ARG A 248 -19.41 -18.26 13.77
C ARG A 248 -19.02 -19.40 12.84
N GLY A 249 -18.74 -20.57 13.42
CA GLY A 249 -18.44 -21.77 12.64
C GLY A 249 -19.62 -22.21 11.77
N LYS A 250 -19.33 -22.74 10.59
CA LYS A 250 -20.33 -23.35 9.72
C LYS A 250 -20.71 -24.75 10.23
N THR A 251 -21.85 -25.25 9.80
CA THR A 251 -22.27 -26.62 10.15
C THR A 251 -21.21 -27.63 9.72
N GLY A 252 -20.74 -28.45 10.66
CA GLY A 252 -19.69 -29.44 10.43
C GLY A 252 -18.25 -28.93 10.50
N ASP A 253 -18.02 -27.62 10.66
CA ASP A 253 -16.69 -27.04 10.83
C ASP A 253 -16.75 -25.84 11.80
N THR A 254 -16.64 -26.13 13.10
CA THR A 254 -16.87 -25.15 14.17
C THR A 254 -15.76 -24.09 14.26
N GLY A 255 -14.59 -24.35 13.70
CA GLY A 255 -13.46 -23.41 13.70
C GLY A 255 -13.53 -22.37 12.58
N PHE A 256 -14.34 -22.61 11.54
CA PHE A 256 -14.32 -21.79 10.33
C PHE A 256 -15.72 -21.36 9.93
N SER A 257 -15.89 -20.06 9.68
CA SER A 257 -17.14 -19.50 9.15
C SER A 257 -17.35 -19.86 7.69
N ALA A 258 -16.24 -19.97 6.96
CA ALA A 258 -16.20 -20.39 5.57
C ALA A 258 -14.78 -20.89 5.23
N ARG A 259 -14.68 -21.75 4.23
CA ARG A 259 -13.43 -22.18 3.62
C ARG A 259 -13.20 -21.47 2.29
N ALA A 260 -11.96 -21.42 1.83
CA ALA A 260 -11.66 -21.00 0.47
C ALA A 260 -12.52 -21.81 -0.52
N GLY A 261 -13.15 -21.14 -1.49
CA GLY A 261 -14.11 -21.73 -2.42
C GLY A 261 -15.58 -21.63 -2.00
N ASP A 262 -15.88 -21.44 -0.71
CA ASP A 262 -17.26 -21.18 -0.26
C ASP A 262 -17.73 -19.78 -0.70
N THR A 263 -19.05 -19.62 -0.85
CA THR A 263 -19.70 -18.32 -1.10
C THR A 263 -20.58 -17.86 0.06
N VAL A 264 -20.71 -18.67 1.12
CA VAL A 264 -21.60 -18.38 2.25
C VAL A 264 -20.76 -18.12 3.50
N VAL A 265 -20.96 -16.95 4.11
CA VAL A 265 -20.30 -16.55 5.36
C VAL A 265 -21.30 -16.63 6.51
N HIS A 266 -20.90 -17.30 7.59
CA HIS A 266 -21.74 -17.55 8.76
C HIS A 266 -21.47 -16.50 9.84
N LEU A 267 -22.49 -15.71 10.17
CA LEU A 267 -22.40 -14.61 11.11
C LEU A 267 -22.80 -15.06 12.51
N ALA A 268 -22.19 -14.46 13.54
CA ALA A 268 -22.58 -14.68 14.93
C ALA A 268 -24.06 -14.37 15.15
N THR A 269 -24.68 -14.98 16.16
CA THR A 269 -26.11 -14.81 16.47
C THR A 269 -26.40 -13.47 17.16
N SER A 270 -25.40 -12.82 17.75
CA SER A 270 -25.50 -11.50 18.35
C SER A 270 -25.30 -10.38 17.31
N GLY A 271 -25.98 -9.26 17.50
CA GLY A 271 -25.88 -8.06 16.65
C GLY A 271 -26.91 -7.98 15.53
N SER A 272 -27.13 -6.76 15.02
CA SER A 272 -28.12 -6.48 13.97
C SER A 272 -27.61 -6.91 12.60
N MET A 273 -28.47 -7.50 11.79
CA MET A 273 -28.22 -7.76 10.36
C MET A 273 -28.74 -6.64 9.44
N SER A 274 -29.30 -5.56 9.97
CA SER A 274 -29.95 -4.50 9.18
C SER A 274 -29.02 -3.80 8.18
N ALA A 275 -27.71 -3.80 8.43
CA ALA A 275 -26.72 -3.21 7.53
C ALA A 275 -26.29 -4.15 6.38
N PHE A 276 -26.68 -5.42 6.41
CA PHE A 276 -26.41 -6.38 5.35
C PHE A 276 -27.61 -6.44 4.42
N THR A 277 -27.44 -5.93 3.21
CA THR A 277 -28.51 -5.84 2.21
C THR A 277 -28.04 -6.47 0.91
N VAL A 278 -28.95 -7.08 0.15
CA VAL A 278 -28.65 -7.58 -1.20
C VAL A 278 -28.24 -6.39 -2.08
N GLY A 279 -27.12 -6.53 -2.78
CA GLY A 279 -26.48 -5.45 -3.54
C GLY A 279 -25.53 -4.57 -2.71
N GLY A 280 -25.57 -4.66 -1.37
CA GLY A 280 -24.63 -3.98 -0.49
C GLY A 280 -23.22 -4.57 -0.56
N LEU A 281 -22.23 -3.77 -0.18
CA LEU A 281 -20.83 -4.19 -0.13
C LEU A 281 -20.46 -4.67 1.27
N VAL A 282 -19.65 -5.73 1.34
CA VAL A 282 -19.14 -6.29 2.60
C VAL A 282 -17.67 -6.63 2.46
N ASN A 283 -16.85 -6.19 3.41
CA ASN A 283 -15.50 -6.69 3.56
C ASN A 283 -15.49 -7.89 4.52
N VAL A 284 -15.08 -9.06 4.01
CA VAL A 284 -14.84 -10.26 4.81
C VAL A 284 -13.38 -10.25 5.25
N ARG A 285 -13.16 -10.18 6.57
CA ARG A 285 -11.83 -10.01 7.19
C ARG A 285 -11.51 -11.21 8.07
N ALA A 286 -10.55 -12.03 7.64
CA ALA A 286 -10.08 -13.16 8.41
C ALA A 286 -8.97 -12.73 9.40
N ALA A 287 -9.08 -13.17 10.65
CA ALA A 287 -8.04 -12.98 11.63
C ALA A 287 -6.75 -13.71 11.22
N ASN A 288 -5.62 -13.07 11.44
CA ASN A 288 -4.29 -13.65 11.38
C ASN A 288 -4.10 -14.59 12.57
N SER A 289 -3.43 -15.70 12.34
CA SER A 289 -3.07 -16.69 13.34
C SER A 289 -1.56 -16.91 13.36
N LEU A 290 -1.02 -17.53 14.41
CA LEU A 290 0.40 -17.88 14.44
C LEU A 290 0.73 -18.92 13.36
N SER A 291 -0.16 -19.86 13.06
CA SER A 291 0.02 -20.78 11.94
C SER A 291 0.07 -20.06 10.58
N PHE A 292 -0.72 -19.00 10.41
CA PHE A 292 -0.67 -18.18 9.19
C PHE A 292 0.66 -17.41 9.05
N TYR A 293 1.24 -16.92 10.13
CA TYR A 293 2.59 -16.34 10.11
C TYR A 293 3.68 -17.40 9.90
N ALA A 294 3.55 -18.55 10.56
CA ALA A 294 4.50 -19.65 10.42
C ALA A 294 4.54 -20.18 8.98
N GLN A 295 3.40 -20.19 8.27
CA GLN A 295 3.37 -20.47 6.83
C GLN A 295 4.34 -19.55 6.07
N GLN A 296 4.44 -18.29 6.46
CA GLN A 296 5.32 -17.27 5.87
C GLN A 296 6.79 -17.38 6.29
N ASN A 297 7.15 -18.39 7.09
CA ASN A 297 8.46 -18.47 7.76
C ASN A 297 8.72 -17.24 8.65
N ILE A 298 7.67 -16.74 9.29
CA ILE A 298 7.70 -15.60 10.21
C ILE A 298 7.33 -16.10 11.62
N THR A 299 8.10 -15.67 12.60
CA THR A 299 7.91 -15.98 14.02
C THR A 299 7.88 -14.69 14.85
N ALA A 300 7.48 -14.78 16.12
CA ALA A 300 7.51 -13.64 17.03
C ALA A 300 8.94 -13.10 17.29
N ALA A 301 9.97 -13.89 17.00
CA ALA A 301 11.36 -13.44 17.07
C ALA A 301 11.76 -12.51 15.91
N ASP A 302 10.97 -12.46 14.83
CA ASP A 302 11.27 -11.66 13.66
C ASP A 302 10.70 -10.23 13.74
N GLY A 303 9.80 -9.98 14.71
CA GLY A 303 9.19 -8.68 14.98
C GLY A 303 7.79 -8.82 15.57
N THR A 304 7.16 -7.67 15.86
CA THR A 304 5.79 -7.64 16.38
C THR A 304 4.81 -8.22 15.36
N LEU A 305 4.08 -9.26 15.75
CA LEU A 305 3.05 -9.87 14.91
C LEU A 305 1.73 -9.14 15.13
N GLN A 306 1.14 -8.62 14.07
CA GLN A 306 -0.08 -7.81 14.17
C GLN A 306 -1.27 -8.50 13.54
N ASN A 307 -2.45 -8.40 14.15
CA ASN A 307 -3.67 -8.81 13.48
C ASN A 307 -4.34 -7.63 12.76
N ILE A 308 -3.84 -7.30 11.57
CA ILE A 308 -4.47 -6.30 10.68
C ILE A 308 -5.39 -6.94 9.62
N HIS A 309 -5.79 -8.20 9.85
CA HIS A 309 -6.62 -9.00 8.93
C HIS A 309 -6.05 -9.03 7.51
N MET A 310 -4.82 -9.53 7.36
CA MET A 310 -4.11 -9.55 6.06
C MET A 310 -4.85 -10.37 5.00
N ARG A 311 -5.78 -11.22 5.40
CA ARG A 311 -6.68 -11.95 4.50
C ARG A 311 -8.04 -11.27 4.53
N GLN A 312 -8.26 -10.35 3.61
CA GLN A 312 -9.50 -9.61 3.50
C GLN A 312 -9.85 -9.26 2.06
N GLN A 313 -11.13 -9.00 1.81
CA GLN A 313 -11.64 -8.67 0.48
C GLN A 313 -13.07 -8.10 0.55
N ILE A 314 -13.35 -7.10 -0.29
CA ILE A 314 -14.71 -6.60 -0.52
C ILE A 314 -15.45 -7.50 -1.52
N PHE A 315 -16.70 -7.80 -1.21
CA PHE A 315 -17.65 -8.54 -2.02
C PHE A 315 -18.98 -7.80 -2.14
N THR A 316 -19.77 -8.17 -3.15
CA THR A 316 -21.19 -7.79 -3.22
C THR A 316 -22.02 -8.88 -2.56
N ILE A 317 -22.96 -8.50 -1.69
CA ILE A 317 -23.91 -9.44 -1.06
C ILE A 317 -24.99 -9.81 -2.09
N THR A 318 -25.17 -11.10 -2.35
CA THR A 318 -26.18 -11.62 -3.28
C THR A 318 -27.41 -12.20 -2.58
N ALA A 319 -27.28 -12.63 -1.32
CA ALA A 319 -28.39 -13.07 -0.50
C ALA A 319 -28.12 -12.82 0.99
N VAL A 320 -29.18 -12.57 1.75
CA VAL A 320 -29.16 -12.42 3.21
C VAL A 320 -30.18 -13.38 3.80
N ASP A 321 -29.73 -14.28 4.67
CA ASP A 321 -30.60 -15.18 5.42
C ASP A 321 -30.54 -14.80 6.90
N ALA A 322 -31.53 -14.02 7.34
CA ALA A 322 -31.62 -13.54 8.71
C ALA A 322 -31.90 -14.68 9.71
N THR A 323 -32.59 -15.74 9.28
CA THR A 323 -32.94 -16.89 10.11
C THR A 323 -31.71 -17.75 10.38
N ASN A 324 -30.97 -18.08 9.33
CA ASN A 324 -29.73 -18.87 9.44
C ASN A 324 -28.50 -18.01 9.72
N ARG A 325 -28.64 -16.68 9.85
CA ARG A 325 -27.56 -15.73 10.13
C ARG A 325 -26.39 -15.89 9.13
N THR A 326 -26.71 -15.90 7.84
CA THR A 326 -25.70 -15.98 6.79
C THR A 326 -25.86 -14.88 5.76
N ILE A 327 -24.75 -14.59 5.08
CA ILE A 327 -24.74 -13.81 3.84
C ILE A 327 -24.10 -14.66 2.74
N THR A 328 -24.60 -14.51 1.51
CA THR A 328 -23.96 -15.07 0.32
C THR A 328 -23.27 -13.95 -0.45
N VAL A 329 -22.03 -14.19 -0.88
CA VAL A 329 -21.21 -13.24 -1.65
C VAL A 329 -21.20 -13.57 -3.15
N ASP A 330 -20.82 -12.61 -3.99
CA ASP A 330 -20.91 -12.68 -5.45
C ASP A 330 -19.83 -13.52 -6.14
N LYS A 331 -18.83 -13.98 -5.40
CA LYS A 331 -17.81 -14.92 -5.88
C LYS A 331 -17.23 -15.75 -4.73
N PRO A 332 -16.61 -16.91 -5.03
CA PRO A 332 -15.95 -17.74 -4.03
C PRO A 332 -14.89 -16.98 -3.23
N LEU A 333 -14.77 -17.29 -1.94
CA LEU A 333 -13.73 -16.77 -1.08
C LEU A 333 -12.35 -17.30 -1.51
N GLU A 334 -11.34 -16.42 -1.46
CA GLU A 334 -9.98 -16.77 -1.87
C GLU A 334 -9.11 -17.33 -0.72
N PHE A 335 -9.66 -17.37 0.49
CA PHE A 335 -8.98 -17.76 1.72
C PHE A 335 -9.96 -18.37 2.72
N ASP A 336 -9.43 -19.18 3.62
CA ASP A 336 -10.18 -19.68 4.77
C ASP A 336 -10.51 -18.56 5.74
N VAL A 337 -11.72 -18.59 6.29
CA VAL A 337 -12.23 -17.59 7.22
C VAL A 337 -12.42 -18.26 8.59
N PRO A 338 -11.37 -18.30 9.45
CA PRO A 338 -11.51 -18.82 10.80
C PRO A 338 -12.47 -17.95 11.61
N VAL A 339 -13.06 -18.48 12.68
CA VAL A 339 -13.90 -17.66 13.58
C VAL A 339 -13.04 -16.65 14.35
N THR A 340 -11.89 -17.11 14.85
CA THR A 340 -10.89 -16.32 15.58
C THR A 340 -9.47 -16.68 15.15
N SER A 341 -8.49 -15.87 15.56
CA SER A 341 -7.05 -16.12 15.36
C SER A 341 -6.53 -17.43 15.96
N THR A 342 -7.29 -18.07 16.85
CA THR A 342 -6.94 -19.34 17.51
C THR A 342 -7.76 -20.53 17.01
N SER A 343 -8.70 -20.30 16.09
CA SER A 343 -9.61 -21.35 15.61
C SER A 343 -8.93 -22.42 14.76
N ASP A 344 -7.71 -22.19 14.31
CA ASP A 344 -6.86 -23.17 13.64
C ASP A 344 -5.95 -23.94 14.60
N GLY A 345 -6.12 -23.76 15.92
CA GLY A 345 -5.29 -24.37 16.96
C GLY A 345 -4.07 -23.54 17.35
N SER A 346 -3.86 -22.36 16.74
CA SER A 346 -2.82 -21.43 17.15
C SER A 346 -3.03 -20.92 18.58
N ALA A 347 -1.92 -20.62 19.26
CA ALA A 347 -1.96 -19.78 20.46
C ALA A 347 -2.35 -18.33 20.09
N ALA A 348 -2.73 -17.56 21.10
CA ALA A 348 -3.03 -16.14 20.97
C ALA A 348 -1.79 -15.35 20.50
N ILE A 349 -1.99 -14.37 19.62
CA ILE A 349 -0.91 -13.47 19.19
C ILE A 349 -0.74 -12.41 20.29
N ASP A 350 0.43 -12.37 20.91
CA ASP A 350 0.75 -11.49 22.05
C ASP A 350 -0.30 -11.57 23.18
N GLY A 351 -0.80 -12.78 23.45
CA GLY A 351 -1.82 -13.03 24.47
C GLY A 351 -3.24 -12.59 24.10
N ALA A 352 -3.44 -12.01 22.92
CA ALA A 352 -4.74 -11.56 22.43
C ALA A 352 -5.34 -12.53 21.39
N VAL A 353 -6.64 -12.80 21.56
CA VAL A 353 -7.47 -13.51 20.57
C VAL A 353 -8.21 -12.47 19.74
N TYR A 354 -8.10 -12.59 18.42
CA TYR A 354 -8.73 -11.66 17.49
C TYR A 354 -9.86 -12.34 16.74
N ASP A 355 -10.97 -11.63 16.56
CA ASP A 355 -12.12 -12.12 15.80
C ASP A 355 -11.96 -11.85 14.30
N SER A 356 -12.40 -12.80 13.48
CA SER A 356 -12.76 -12.51 12.10
C SER A 356 -14.12 -11.81 12.05
N LYS A 357 -14.34 -10.99 11.02
CA LYS A 357 -15.57 -10.21 10.86
C LYS A 357 -16.03 -10.14 9.42
N ALA A 358 -17.34 -10.03 9.24
CA ALA A 358 -17.95 -9.49 8.03
C ALA A 358 -18.40 -8.05 8.33
N ALA A 359 -17.78 -7.07 7.67
CA ALA A 359 -18.01 -5.66 7.88
C ALA A 359 -18.75 -5.08 6.66
N PRO A 360 -20.05 -4.73 6.76
CA PRO A 360 -20.72 -4.03 5.69
C PRO A 360 -20.05 -2.66 5.53
N LEU A 361 -19.85 -2.23 4.30
CA LEU A 361 -19.39 -0.87 4.05
C LEU A 361 -20.58 0.05 4.30
N VAL A 362 -20.45 0.90 5.31
CA VAL A 362 -21.43 1.95 5.61
C VAL A 362 -21.15 3.09 4.63
N ASP A 363 -22.21 3.66 4.04
CA ASP A 363 -22.09 4.84 3.15
C ASP A 363 -20.89 4.88 2.18
N PRO A 364 -20.60 3.78 1.45
CA PRO A 364 -19.50 3.78 0.48
C PRO A 364 -19.82 4.76 -0.65
N VAL A 365 -18.79 5.40 -1.22
CA VAL A 365 -18.97 6.28 -2.38
C VAL A 365 -18.88 5.47 -3.67
N LEU A 366 -19.88 5.58 -4.52
CA LEU A 366 -20.05 4.76 -5.72
C LEU A 366 -19.97 5.59 -7.00
N GLY A 367 -19.30 5.06 -8.02
CA GLY A 367 -19.49 5.56 -9.39
C GLY A 367 -18.85 6.93 -9.66
N VAL A 368 -17.74 7.26 -9.01
CA VAL A 368 -17.06 8.56 -9.20
C VAL A 368 -16.02 8.48 -10.31
N GLY A 369 -16.04 9.45 -11.22
CA GLY A 369 -15.13 9.55 -12.36
C GLY A 369 -14.32 10.83 -12.37
N PHE A 370 -13.01 10.74 -12.65
CA PHE A 370 -12.15 11.88 -12.94
C PHE A 370 -11.62 11.81 -14.36
N GLU A 371 -11.85 12.85 -15.15
CA GLU A 371 -11.59 12.81 -16.59
C GLU A 371 -10.91 14.07 -17.13
N ASN A 372 -9.86 13.88 -17.93
CA ASN A 372 -9.35 14.89 -18.86
C ASN A 372 -8.97 16.24 -18.24
N PHE A 373 -8.20 16.26 -17.16
CA PHE A 373 -7.58 17.47 -16.62
C PHE A 373 -6.15 17.19 -16.12
N ALA A 374 -5.36 18.24 -16.00
CA ALA A 374 -4.06 18.19 -15.34
C ALA A 374 -4.18 18.56 -13.85
N MET A 375 -3.30 18.01 -13.01
CA MET A 375 -3.17 18.41 -11.61
C MET A 375 -1.70 18.46 -11.18
N THR A 376 -1.40 19.37 -10.26
CA THR A 376 -0.07 19.48 -9.63
C THR A 376 -0.20 19.99 -8.20
N GLN A 377 0.75 19.65 -7.33
CA GLN A 377 0.93 20.35 -6.08
C GLN A 377 2.09 21.31 -6.22
N GLU A 378 1.81 22.61 -6.24
CA GLU A 378 2.86 23.61 -6.40
C GLU A 378 3.55 23.88 -5.05
N MET A 379 4.88 23.75 -5.06
CA MET A 379 5.74 24.02 -3.91
C MET A 379 6.75 25.11 -4.28
N PRO A 380 6.43 26.41 -4.14
CA PRO A 380 7.27 27.51 -4.64
C PRO A 380 8.72 27.53 -4.10
N GLY A 381 8.95 26.90 -2.95
CA GLY A 381 10.28 26.78 -2.33
C GLY A 381 11.11 25.58 -2.80
N LEU A 382 10.58 24.72 -3.67
CA LEU A 382 11.25 23.50 -4.13
C LEU A 382 11.42 23.52 -5.65
N ASN A 383 12.52 22.94 -6.12
CA ASN A 383 12.78 22.76 -7.55
C ASN A 383 12.44 21.33 -7.96
N PRO A 384 11.55 21.11 -8.96
CA PRO A 384 11.22 19.76 -9.45
C PRO A 384 12.46 18.93 -9.87
N ALA A 385 13.52 19.59 -10.33
CA ALA A 385 14.77 18.91 -10.70
C ALA A 385 15.41 18.15 -9.51
N ASP A 386 15.25 18.66 -8.28
CA ASP A 386 15.82 18.06 -7.07
C ASP A 386 15.04 16.80 -6.63
N ALA A 387 13.83 16.60 -7.16
CA ALA A 387 13.02 15.43 -6.90
C ALA A 387 13.35 14.26 -7.84
N ILE A 388 14.04 14.50 -8.96
CA ILE A 388 14.38 13.45 -9.93
C ILE A 388 15.38 12.50 -9.28
N HIS A 389 15.05 11.19 -9.29
CA HIS A 389 15.81 10.14 -8.62
C HIS A 389 16.09 10.34 -7.11
N ASN A 390 15.38 11.25 -6.45
CA ASN A 390 15.49 11.43 -5.00
C ASN A 390 14.33 10.72 -4.29
N TYR A 391 14.61 9.64 -3.57
CA TYR A 391 13.57 8.83 -2.89
C TYR A 391 13.39 9.20 -1.41
N GLY A 392 13.57 10.48 -1.10
CA GLY A 392 13.33 11.07 0.22
C GLY A 392 12.01 11.84 0.31
N ASN A 393 11.60 12.21 1.52
CA ASN A 393 10.55 13.21 1.72
C ASN A 393 11.17 14.61 1.70
N MET A 394 10.89 15.42 0.68
CA MET A 394 11.41 16.80 0.59
C MET A 394 10.62 17.78 1.47
N SER A 395 9.37 17.45 1.79
CA SER A 395 8.47 18.28 2.59
C SER A 395 7.39 17.43 3.28
N PRO A 396 7.70 16.83 4.45
CA PRO A 396 6.79 15.90 5.12
C PRO A 396 5.41 16.47 5.50
N ALA A 397 5.35 17.76 5.85
CA ALA A 397 4.08 18.44 6.15
C ALA A 397 3.13 18.56 4.94
N ASP A 398 3.66 18.38 3.73
CA ASP A 398 3.01 18.63 2.45
C ASP A 398 2.78 17.32 1.66
N GLU A 399 2.77 16.18 2.34
CA GLU A 399 2.58 14.83 1.76
C GLU A 399 1.15 14.56 1.27
N MET A 400 0.54 15.50 0.54
CA MET A 400 -0.82 15.33 0.04
C MET A 400 -0.85 14.46 -1.23
N HIS A 401 -1.85 13.61 -1.31
CA HIS A 401 -2.10 12.79 -2.49
C HIS A 401 -2.84 13.58 -3.58
N GLY A 402 -2.84 13.07 -4.81
CA GLY A 402 -3.69 13.58 -5.90
C GLY A 402 -5.14 13.13 -5.68
N ILE A 403 -5.43 11.87 -5.99
CA ILE A 403 -6.77 11.27 -5.83
C ILE A 403 -6.71 10.11 -4.84
N VAL A 404 -7.53 10.17 -3.80
CA VAL A 404 -7.69 9.13 -2.77
C VAL A 404 -9.03 8.42 -2.96
N PHE A 405 -9.01 7.10 -3.10
CA PHE A 405 -10.19 6.24 -3.05
C PHE A 405 -10.23 5.51 -1.72
N LYS A 406 -11.16 5.88 -0.82
CA LYS A 406 -11.32 5.22 0.47
C LYS A 406 -12.77 4.84 0.73
N TRP A 407 -13.03 3.55 0.95
CA TRP A 407 -14.40 2.99 1.01
C TRP A 407 -15.19 3.31 -0.26
N ALA A 408 -14.53 3.22 -1.40
CA ALA A 408 -15.08 3.63 -2.70
C ALA A 408 -15.18 2.44 -3.65
N ALA A 409 -16.20 2.43 -4.49
CA ALA A 409 -16.37 1.34 -5.45
C ALA A 409 -16.87 1.79 -6.82
N ASN A 410 -16.49 1.01 -7.84
CA ASN A 410 -16.89 1.23 -9.22
C ASN A 410 -16.56 2.64 -9.70
N SER A 411 -15.34 3.10 -9.42
CA SER A 411 -14.87 4.44 -9.76
C SER A 411 -13.75 4.38 -10.81
N TRP A 412 -13.50 5.48 -11.51
CA TRP A 412 -12.49 5.49 -12.58
C TRP A 412 -11.73 6.81 -12.67
N VAL A 413 -10.55 6.71 -13.30
CA VAL A 413 -9.70 7.85 -13.64
C VAL A 413 -9.21 7.65 -15.06
N ARG A 414 -9.46 8.64 -15.93
CA ARG A 414 -9.09 8.57 -17.34
C ARG A 414 -8.53 9.87 -17.89
N GLY A 415 -7.42 9.78 -18.64
CA GLY A 415 -6.89 10.89 -19.41
C GLY A 415 -6.37 12.04 -18.54
N ILE A 416 -6.05 11.78 -17.27
CA ILE A 416 -5.48 12.82 -16.40
C ILE A 416 -3.95 12.89 -16.55
N SER A 417 -3.40 14.07 -16.31
CA SER A 417 -1.97 14.28 -16.17
C SER A 417 -1.67 14.79 -14.77
N ALA A 418 -0.85 14.10 -13.98
CA ALA A 418 -0.39 14.59 -12.68
C ALA A 418 1.11 14.86 -12.73
N THR A 419 1.53 16.05 -12.35
CA THR A 419 2.95 16.42 -12.26
C THR A 419 3.28 16.89 -10.85
N MET A 420 4.36 16.38 -10.26
CA MET A 420 4.83 16.80 -8.94
C MET A 420 3.72 16.84 -7.88
N THR A 421 3.13 15.68 -7.58
CA THR A 421 2.19 15.56 -6.46
C THR A 421 2.91 15.61 -5.12
N GLY A 422 2.21 15.91 -4.02
CA GLY A 422 2.81 15.90 -2.68
C GLY A 422 3.38 14.53 -2.31
N SER A 423 2.59 13.48 -2.50
CA SER A 423 2.98 12.08 -2.34
C SER A 423 2.43 11.21 -3.49
N HIS A 424 1.36 10.47 -3.28
CA HIS A 424 0.77 9.57 -4.28
C HIS A 424 -0.07 10.34 -5.31
N PRO A 425 0.13 10.20 -6.63
CA PRO A 425 -0.82 10.72 -7.60
C PRO A 425 -2.18 10.05 -7.49
N ILE A 426 -2.20 8.73 -7.31
CA ILE A 426 -3.40 7.93 -7.03
C ILE A 426 -3.09 7.00 -5.87
N VAL A 427 -4.01 6.95 -4.90
CA VAL A 427 -3.97 5.98 -3.81
C VAL A 427 -5.35 5.39 -3.55
N SER A 428 -5.38 4.12 -3.19
CA SER A 428 -6.58 3.42 -2.74
C SER A 428 -6.38 2.86 -1.33
N GLU A 429 -7.46 2.75 -0.58
CA GLU A 429 -7.52 2.07 0.70
C GLU A 429 -8.96 1.54 0.85
N GLU A 430 -9.15 0.23 0.83
CA GLU A 430 -10.49 -0.38 0.88
C GLU A 430 -11.36 0.03 -0.32
N ALA A 431 -10.84 -0.21 -1.53
CA ALA A 431 -11.48 0.15 -2.78
C ALA A 431 -11.82 -1.07 -3.64
N TYR A 432 -12.92 -0.98 -4.39
CA TYR A 432 -13.45 -2.11 -5.15
C TYR A 432 -13.77 -1.74 -6.61
N ARG A 433 -13.29 -2.51 -7.58
CA ARG A 433 -13.59 -2.33 -9.02
C ARG A 433 -13.23 -0.94 -9.54
N LEU A 434 -12.02 -0.47 -9.24
CA LEU A 434 -11.47 0.74 -9.84
C LEU A 434 -11.02 0.49 -11.29
N GLN A 435 -11.09 1.50 -12.13
CA GLN A 435 -10.49 1.47 -13.46
C GLN A 435 -9.68 2.74 -13.74
N ILE A 436 -8.36 2.60 -13.74
CA ILE A 436 -7.39 3.70 -13.87
C ILE A 436 -6.67 3.53 -15.21
N VAL A 437 -7.05 4.34 -16.20
CA VAL A 437 -6.64 4.09 -17.59
C VAL A 437 -6.17 5.33 -18.35
N GLY A 438 -5.10 5.19 -19.13
CA GLY A 438 -4.66 6.26 -20.04
C GLY A 438 -4.21 7.54 -19.34
N ASN A 439 -3.58 7.43 -18.16
CA ASN A 439 -3.13 8.57 -17.38
C ASN A 439 -1.61 8.75 -17.46
N SER A 440 -1.12 9.96 -17.22
CA SER A 440 0.30 10.28 -17.11
C SER A 440 0.61 10.79 -15.71
N PHE A 441 1.59 10.20 -15.04
CA PHE A 441 2.05 10.62 -13.72
C PHE A 441 3.55 10.89 -13.77
N ASP A 442 3.98 12.09 -13.42
CA ASP A 442 5.39 12.48 -13.45
C ASP A 442 5.79 13.21 -12.17
N GLY A 443 6.48 12.49 -11.29
CA GLY A 443 7.12 13.04 -10.12
C GLY A 443 6.21 13.22 -8.89
N SER A 444 6.87 13.15 -7.74
CA SER A 444 6.33 13.46 -6.42
C SER A 444 7.41 14.17 -5.60
N TRP A 445 6.99 15.12 -4.76
CA TRP A 445 7.84 15.82 -3.80
C TRP A 445 8.31 14.92 -2.66
N ASN A 446 7.44 14.03 -2.20
CA ASN A 446 7.74 13.10 -1.11
C ASN A 446 7.71 11.67 -1.63
N LYS A 447 8.82 10.95 -1.41
CA LYS A 447 9.06 9.57 -1.86
C LYS A 447 9.69 8.69 -0.79
N GLY A 448 9.91 9.21 0.41
CA GLY A 448 10.72 8.61 1.47
C GLY A 448 9.94 7.84 2.51
N LYS A 449 10.17 8.19 3.79
CA LYS A 449 9.55 7.56 4.97
C LYS A 449 8.02 7.60 4.87
N GLY A 450 7.33 6.70 5.55
CA GLY A 450 5.87 6.53 5.43
C GLY A 450 5.39 5.76 4.20
N GLY A 451 6.29 5.50 3.23
CA GLY A 451 5.95 4.82 1.99
C GLY A 451 5.27 5.76 0.99
N ASN A 452 5.91 6.89 0.73
CA ASN A 452 5.37 7.96 -0.10
C ASN A 452 5.76 7.84 -1.59
N GLY A 453 5.01 8.55 -2.44
CA GLY A 453 5.39 8.74 -3.84
C GLY A 453 5.10 7.57 -4.78
N TYR A 454 4.15 6.73 -4.40
CA TYR A 454 3.70 5.58 -5.19
C TYR A 454 2.50 5.89 -6.08
N PHE A 455 2.39 5.18 -7.21
CA PHE A 455 1.09 4.87 -7.80
C PHE A 455 0.51 3.66 -7.05
N ARG A 456 -0.39 3.92 -6.09
CA ARG A 456 -0.64 3.02 -4.96
C ARG A 456 -1.97 2.27 -5.02
N GLY A 457 -1.88 0.94 -5.03
CA GLY A 457 -2.99 0.01 -4.82
C GLY A 457 -2.95 -0.66 -3.45
N SER A 458 -3.43 -0.02 -2.38
CA SER A 458 -3.59 -0.66 -1.05
C SER A 458 -5.01 -1.16 -0.85
N ARG A 459 -5.19 -2.40 -0.37
CA ARG A 459 -6.52 -2.98 -0.08
C ARG A 459 -7.51 -2.71 -1.22
N VAL A 460 -7.08 -3.05 -2.43
CA VAL A 460 -7.83 -2.83 -3.66
C VAL A 460 -8.14 -4.16 -4.33
N TRP A 461 -9.38 -4.33 -4.77
CA TRP A 461 -9.84 -5.61 -5.31
C TRP A 461 -10.55 -5.45 -6.66
N ASP A 462 -10.36 -6.46 -7.51
CA ASP A 462 -10.99 -6.58 -8.83
C ASP A 462 -10.84 -5.31 -9.69
N SER A 463 -9.68 -4.65 -9.62
CA SER A 463 -9.44 -3.36 -10.28
C SER A 463 -8.52 -3.47 -11.49
N LEU A 464 -8.60 -2.51 -12.41
CA LEU A 464 -7.90 -2.50 -13.68
C LEU A 464 -7.05 -1.24 -13.85
N TYR A 465 -5.77 -1.42 -14.16
CA TYR A 465 -4.78 -0.38 -14.38
C TYR A 465 -4.21 -0.56 -15.79
N GLY A 466 -4.66 0.25 -16.74
CA GLY A 466 -4.42 0.02 -18.17
C GLY A 466 -3.84 1.21 -18.93
N GLY A 467 -2.73 1.02 -19.64
CA GLY A 467 -2.21 2.05 -20.56
C GLY A 467 -1.78 3.35 -19.86
N ASN A 468 -1.34 3.30 -18.61
CA ASN A 468 -0.82 4.46 -17.88
C ASN A 468 0.69 4.62 -18.10
N THR A 469 1.18 5.85 -17.99
CA THR A 469 2.60 6.18 -17.94
C THR A 469 2.94 6.73 -16.56
N SER A 470 3.99 6.20 -15.94
CA SER A 470 4.55 6.71 -14.68
C SER A 470 6.03 7.02 -14.85
N ARG A 471 6.43 8.21 -14.40
CA ARG A 471 7.81 8.70 -14.37
C ARG A 471 8.14 9.30 -13.01
N ASN A 472 9.40 9.16 -12.58
CA ASN A 472 9.94 9.83 -11.39
C ASN A 472 9.16 9.59 -10.08
N LEU A 473 8.35 8.53 -10.03
CA LEU A 473 7.70 8.02 -8.83
C LEU A 473 8.60 7.00 -8.14
N ARG A 474 8.29 6.69 -6.89
CA ARG A 474 9.02 5.65 -6.17
C ARG A 474 8.60 4.25 -6.60
N HIS A 475 7.32 3.89 -6.58
CA HIS A 475 6.88 2.55 -6.98
C HIS A 475 5.52 2.62 -7.69
N PHE A 476 5.25 1.72 -8.63
CA PHE A 476 3.87 1.20 -8.76
C PHE A 476 3.71 0.12 -7.70
N THR A 477 2.59 0.05 -6.97
CA THR A 477 2.44 -0.98 -5.93
C THR A 477 1.05 -1.59 -5.83
N PHE A 478 1.04 -2.90 -5.49
CA PHE A 478 -0.05 -3.51 -4.75
C PHE A 478 0.40 -3.90 -3.36
N GLN A 479 -0.45 -3.65 -2.37
CA GLN A 479 -0.16 -3.92 -0.96
C GLN A 479 -1.43 -4.18 -0.14
N TRP A 480 -1.21 -4.77 1.03
CA TRP A 480 -2.20 -5.16 2.02
C TRP A 480 -3.43 -5.84 1.43
N SER A 481 -3.30 -7.13 1.11
CA SER A 481 -4.39 -8.02 0.67
C SER A 481 -5.00 -7.70 -0.70
N ALA A 482 -4.42 -6.75 -1.45
CA ALA A 482 -4.88 -6.44 -2.80
C ALA A 482 -4.94 -7.71 -3.66
N SER A 483 -6.07 -7.92 -4.34
CA SER A 483 -6.30 -9.17 -5.07
C SER A 483 -7.23 -9.05 -6.27
N GLY A 484 -7.02 -9.91 -7.27
CA GLY A 484 -7.83 -9.98 -8.47
C GLY A 484 -7.65 -8.77 -9.40
N ASN A 485 -6.61 -7.97 -9.19
CA ASN A 485 -6.35 -6.79 -10.00
C ASN A 485 -5.57 -7.13 -11.26
N VAL A 486 -5.71 -6.29 -12.29
CA VAL A 486 -5.01 -6.42 -13.57
C VAL A 486 -4.24 -5.13 -13.88
N VAL A 487 -2.95 -5.26 -14.20
CA VAL A 487 -2.04 -4.19 -14.61
C VAL A 487 -1.56 -4.52 -16.01
N ILE A 488 -2.07 -3.80 -17.01
CA ILE A 488 -1.91 -4.16 -18.42
C ILE A 488 -1.47 -3.01 -19.32
N GLY A 489 -0.42 -3.24 -20.11
CA GLY A 489 -0.01 -2.30 -21.16
C GLY A 489 0.49 -0.94 -20.65
N ASN A 490 0.93 -0.85 -19.40
CA ASN A 490 1.47 0.38 -18.83
C ASN A 490 2.96 0.57 -19.17
N ASP A 491 3.48 1.76 -18.91
CA ASP A 491 4.88 2.14 -19.12
C ASP A 491 5.43 2.81 -17.85
N PHE A 492 6.34 2.12 -17.16
CA PHE A 492 6.89 2.52 -15.86
C PHE A 492 8.42 2.63 -15.91
N ASP A 493 8.96 3.64 -15.23
CA ASP A 493 10.40 3.75 -14.95
C ASP A 493 10.77 3.31 -13.51
N SER A 494 9.78 2.86 -12.75
CA SER A 494 9.91 2.29 -11.41
C SER A 494 9.52 0.81 -11.41
N ASP A 495 9.85 0.12 -10.31
CA ASP A 495 9.49 -1.26 -10.08
C ASP A 495 7.96 -1.49 -9.95
N VAL A 496 7.56 -2.72 -10.26
CA VAL A 496 6.26 -3.26 -9.83
C VAL A 496 6.45 -3.89 -8.46
N ASN A 497 5.98 -3.17 -7.44
CA ASN A 497 6.23 -3.47 -6.04
C ASN A 497 5.05 -4.21 -5.40
N LEU A 498 5.24 -5.49 -5.12
CA LEU A 498 4.32 -6.28 -4.29
C LEU A 498 4.78 -6.16 -2.85
N HIS A 499 4.27 -5.15 -2.14
CA HIS A 499 4.89 -4.60 -0.93
C HIS A 499 4.88 -5.57 0.28
N GLY A 500 4.01 -6.58 0.26
CA GLY A 500 3.71 -7.42 1.41
C GLY A 500 2.41 -7.00 2.11
N GLY A 501 1.88 -7.92 2.92
CA GLY A 501 0.50 -7.85 3.40
C GLY A 501 -0.46 -8.85 2.75
N TRP A 502 0.06 -9.91 2.13
CA TRP A 502 -0.71 -11.01 1.53
C TRP A 502 -1.50 -10.66 0.26
N GLU A 503 -0.93 -9.82 -0.60
CA GLU A 503 -1.44 -9.54 -1.95
C GLU A 503 -1.35 -10.80 -2.79
N ARG A 504 -2.37 -11.09 -3.59
CA ARG A 504 -2.50 -12.38 -4.26
C ARG A 504 -3.29 -12.25 -5.54
N ASN A 505 -3.18 -13.25 -6.41
CA ASN A 505 -4.01 -13.37 -7.61
C ASN A 505 -4.04 -12.10 -8.49
N ASN A 506 -3.00 -11.26 -8.48
CA ASN A 506 -2.91 -10.10 -9.36
C ASN A 506 -2.24 -10.50 -10.67
N LEU A 507 -2.67 -9.89 -11.79
CA LEU A 507 -2.09 -10.10 -13.10
C LEU A 507 -1.33 -8.86 -13.56
N ILE A 508 -0.07 -9.04 -13.92
CA ILE A 508 0.81 -8.02 -14.45
C ILE A 508 1.25 -8.49 -15.83
N GLU A 509 0.71 -7.89 -16.88
CA GLU A 509 1.03 -8.30 -18.25
C GLU A 509 1.19 -7.17 -19.26
N LEU A 510 1.93 -7.41 -20.34
CA LEU A 510 2.13 -6.45 -21.44
C LEU A 510 2.72 -5.08 -21.05
N ASN A 511 3.20 -4.92 -19.82
CA ASN A 511 3.76 -3.66 -19.36
C ASN A 511 5.20 -3.51 -19.85
N THR A 512 5.63 -2.28 -20.06
CA THR A 512 7.04 -1.90 -20.18
C THR A 512 7.50 -1.37 -18.83
N VAL A 513 8.52 -1.99 -18.25
CA VAL A 513 9.11 -1.62 -16.96
C VAL A 513 10.60 -1.45 -17.17
N THR A 514 11.08 -0.21 -17.17
CA THR A 514 12.47 0.13 -17.50
C THR A 514 13.10 0.85 -16.33
N VAL A 515 13.80 0.10 -15.47
CA VAL A 515 14.29 0.61 -14.18
C VAL A 515 15.73 1.15 -14.32
N PRO A 516 15.98 2.46 -14.14
CA PRO A 516 17.31 3.03 -14.26
C PRO A 516 18.20 2.64 -13.07
N TYR A 517 19.52 2.83 -13.19
CA TYR A 517 20.44 2.59 -12.08
C TYR A 517 20.13 3.48 -10.87
N ALA A 518 19.75 4.72 -11.16
CA ALA A 518 19.43 5.72 -10.15
C ALA A 518 18.16 5.38 -9.34
N HIS A 519 17.33 4.43 -9.80
CA HIS A 519 16.19 3.91 -9.05
C HIS A 519 16.63 2.93 -7.97
N ARG A 520 17.00 3.48 -6.81
CA ARG A 520 17.61 2.75 -5.71
C ARG A 520 17.51 3.51 -4.39
N SER A 521 17.56 2.78 -3.29
CA SER A 521 17.56 3.32 -1.93
C SER A 521 18.66 4.37 -1.72
N GLY A 522 19.88 4.06 -2.20
CA GLY A 522 21.05 4.96 -2.11
C GLY A 522 21.00 6.23 -2.95
N SER A 523 19.90 6.54 -3.64
CA SER A 523 19.71 7.85 -4.30
C SER A 523 18.89 8.82 -3.44
N CYS A 524 18.41 8.39 -2.27
CA CYS A 524 17.77 9.29 -1.32
C CYS A 524 18.77 10.26 -0.68
N THR A 525 18.36 11.52 -0.51
CA THR A 525 19.19 12.59 0.09
C THR A 525 18.81 12.95 1.53
N ALA A 526 17.53 12.87 1.91
CA ALA A 526 17.02 13.17 3.25
C ALA A 526 15.66 12.49 3.50
N ASN A 527 15.27 12.29 4.76
CA ASN A 527 13.98 11.71 5.16
C ASN A 527 13.66 10.40 4.41
N CYS A 528 14.66 9.54 4.33
CA CYS A 528 14.64 8.37 3.48
C CYS A 528 13.66 7.31 3.96
N GLY A 529 12.99 6.66 3.00
CA GLY A 529 12.18 5.49 3.27
C GLY A 529 13.03 4.32 3.73
N GLU A 530 12.59 3.65 4.79
CA GLU A 530 13.29 2.50 5.34
C GLU A 530 12.91 1.20 4.62
N GLU A 531 13.79 0.72 3.74
CA GLU A 531 13.74 -0.65 3.19
C GLU A 531 14.50 -1.63 4.10
N GLY A 532 14.45 -1.51 5.45
CA GLY A 532 15.18 -2.44 6.34
C GLY A 532 15.69 -1.92 7.69
N GLY A 533 15.24 -0.74 8.16
CA GLY A 533 15.46 -0.31 9.56
C GLY A 533 16.82 0.31 9.90
N GLY A 534 17.58 0.82 8.91
CA GLY A 534 18.90 1.43 9.17
C GLY A 534 19.31 2.59 8.24
N GLY A 535 18.37 3.16 7.48
CA GLY A 535 18.67 4.16 6.43
C GLY A 535 18.87 3.53 5.03
N PRO A 536 19.38 4.30 4.05
CA PRO A 536 19.62 3.80 2.70
C PRO A 536 20.52 2.56 2.70
N ASP A 537 20.11 1.52 1.98
CA ASP A 537 20.92 0.31 1.80
C ASP A 537 21.58 0.29 0.42
N ALA A 538 22.43 -0.72 0.19
CA ALA A 538 23.09 -0.91 -1.10
C ALA A 538 22.15 -1.48 -2.19
N SER A 539 20.86 -1.63 -1.91
CA SER A 539 19.91 -2.22 -2.86
C SER A 539 19.80 -1.35 -4.11
N THR A 540 19.75 -2.00 -5.26
CA THR A 540 19.31 -1.38 -6.50
C THR A 540 17.96 -1.99 -6.83
N TRP A 541 16.89 -1.22 -6.85
CA TRP A 541 15.57 -1.79 -7.08
C TRP A 541 15.49 -2.36 -8.51
N PHE A 542 14.91 -3.55 -8.63
CA PHE A 542 14.73 -4.29 -9.88
C PHE A 542 13.28 -4.15 -10.37
N PRO A 543 12.97 -4.51 -11.63
CA PRO A 543 11.62 -4.39 -12.20
C PRO A 543 10.50 -5.06 -11.37
N ILE A 544 10.85 -6.06 -10.55
CA ILE A 544 9.95 -6.66 -9.56
C ILE A 544 10.53 -6.42 -8.16
N TRP A 545 9.66 -6.04 -7.24
CA TRP A 545 9.93 -6.09 -5.81
C TRP A 545 8.91 -6.98 -5.10
N TRP A 546 9.38 -7.81 -4.16
CA TRP A 546 8.56 -8.82 -3.48
C TRP A 546 8.71 -8.76 -1.96
N GLY A 547 7.61 -8.58 -1.24
CA GLY A 547 7.59 -8.63 0.22
C GLY A 547 7.87 -10.04 0.72
N ALA A 548 9.06 -10.27 1.30
CA ALA A 548 9.52 -11.58 1.74
C ALA A 548 9.89 -11.64 3.23
N GLY A 549 9.53 -12.76 3.85
CA GLY A 549 10.06 -13.25 5.12
C GLY A 549 10.03 -12.23 6.26
N LYS A 550 11.12 -12.21 7.01
CA LYS A 550 11.31 -11.40 8.22
C LYS A 550 11.15 -9.92 7.93
N LYS A 551 11.71 -9.42 6.82
CA LYS A 551 11.59 -8.00 6.46
C LYS A 551 10.14 -7.59 6.24
N ALA A 552 9.34 -8.49 5.65
CA ALA A 552 7.95 -8.21 5.38
C ALA A 552 7.08 -8.14 6.64
N VAL A 553 7.52 -8.64 7.80
CA VAL A 553 6.74 -8.56 9.05
C VAL A 553 6.41 -7.11 9.42
N LYS A 554 7.30 -6.15 9.10
CA LYS A 554 7.08 -4.70 9.30
C LYS A 554 5.85 -4.19 8.54
N TRP A 555 5.56 -4.77 7.38
CA TRP A 555 4.40 -4.42 6.53
C TRP A 555 3.26 -5.40 6.71
N SER A 556 3.22 -6.08 7.86
CA SER A 556 2.27 -7.14 8.14
C SER A 556 2.44 -8.31 7.18
N GLY A 557 3.63 -8.91 7.14
CA GLY A 557 3.89 -10.21 6.51
C GLY A 557 4.14 -10.21 5.00
N SER A 558 4.48 -11.40 4.49
CA SER A 558 4.92 -11.64 3.11
C SER A 558 3.81 -11.44 2.07
N THR A 559 4.23 -11.27 0.83
CA THR A 559 3.34 -11.30 -0.34
C THR A 559 2.70 -12.69 -0.50
N GLY A 560 1.43 -12.70 -0.89
CA GLY A 560 0.60 -13.90 -1.03
C GLY A 560 0.75 -14.62 -2.38
N PRO A 561 -0.09 -15.63 -2.65
CA PRO A 561 0.09 -16.53 -3.79
C PRO A 561 -0.40 -15.99 -5.14
N ARG A 562 0.08 -16.60 -6.22
CA ARG A 562 -0.46 -16.48 -7.59
C ARG A 562 -0.48 -15.04 -8.11
N ASN A 563 0.52 -14.24 -7.76
CA ASN A 563 0.77 -13.00 -8.50
C ASN A 563 1.48 -13.37 -9.80
N VAL A 564 0.86 -13.02 -10.94
CA VAL A 564 1.22 -13.53 -12.26
C VAL A 564 1.90 -12.45 -13.08
N PHE A 565 3.08 -12.78 -13.60
CA PHE A 565 3.77 -11.97 -14.60
C PHE A 565 3.76 -12.70 -15.95
N PHE A 566 3.28 -12.03 -16.99
CA PHE A 566 3.19 -12.61 -18.33
C PHE A 566 3.46 -11.55 -19.41
N ASN A 567 4.31 -11.87 -20.38
CA ASN A 567 4.54 -11.04 -21.56
C ASN A 567 4.88 -9.54 -21.33
N ASN A 568 5.44 -9.18 -20.16
CA ASN A 568 5.99 -7.84 -19.93
C ASN A 568 7.35 -7.67 -20.62
N THR A 569 7.68 -6.42 -20.97
CA THR A 569 9.04 -5.99 -21.31
C THR A 569 9.67 -5.42 -20.04
N MET A 570 10.52 -6.19 -19.36
CA MET A 570 11.17 -5.74 -18.12
C MET A 570 12.67 -5.63 -18.30
N THR A 571 13.23 -4.45 -18.02
CA THR A 571 14.65 -4.18 -18.18
C THR A 571 15.21 -3.41 -16.98
N LYS A 572 16.49 -3.65 -16.68
CA LYS A 572 17.22 -3.03 -15.58
C LYS A 572 18.56 -2.49 -16.08
N GLN A 573 18.85 -1.23 -15.77
CA GLN A 573 20.21 -0.70 -15.84
C GLN A 573 20.93 -1.05 -14.52
N ILE A 574 21.85 -2.01 -14.56
CA ILE A 574 22.52 -2.56 -13.36
C ILE A 574 23.65 -1.65 -12.87
N THR A 575 24.34 -0.98 -13.79
CA THR A 575 25.44 -0.06 -13.48
C THR A 575 25.14 1.31 -14.08
N ALA A 576 25.52 2.39 -13.39
CA ALA A 576 25.36 3.76 -13.89
C ALA A 576 25.94 3.90 -15.31
N GLY A 577 25.15 4.45 -16.24
CA GLY A 577 25.58 4.71 -17.62
C GLY A 577 25.76 3.46 -18.49
N ALA A 578 25.48 2.25 -17.97
CA ALA A 578 25.49 1.03 -18.77
C ALA A 578 24.18 0.87 -19.57
N GLY A 579 24.18 -0.05 -20.53
CA GLY A 579 22.96 -0.46 -21.22
C GLY A 579 21.96 -1.16 -20.28
N TYR A 580 20.70 -1.22 -20.72
CA TYR A 580 19.65 -1.96 -20.02
C TYR A 580 19.70 -3.44 -20.35
N THR A 581 19.60 -4.28 -19.34
CA THR A 581 19.56 -5.75 -19.45
C THR A 581 18.13 -6.24 -19.24
N ALA A 582 17.68 -7.20 -20.05
CA ALA A 582 16.39 -7.85 -19.84
C ALA A 582 16.37 -8.63 -18.51
N TYR A 583 15.26 -8.52 -17.76
CA TYR A 583 15.15 -9.13 -16.43
C TYR A 583 14.83 -10.63 -16.49
N TYR A 584 13.98 -11.06 -17.44
CA TYR A 584 13.77 -12.48 -17.76
C TYR A 584 13.68 -12.66 -19.27
N ALA A 585 14.08 -13.84 -19.77
CA ALA A 585 14.22 -14.09 -21.19
C ALA A 585 12.94 -14.60 -21.88
N ASP A 586 12.14 -15.43 -21.20
CA ASP A 586 10.98 -16.10 -21.80
C ASP A 586 9.66 -15.38 -21.47
N ARG A 587 9.23 -14.52 -22.40
CA ARG A 587 8.01 -13.72 -22.24
C ARG A 587 6.70 -14.49 -22.45
N GLN A 588 6.75 -15.68 -23.04
CA GLN A 588 5.56 -16.51 -23.27
C GLN A 588 5.30 -17.48 -22.11
N ARG A 589 6.17 -17.43 -21.08
CA ARG A 589 6.00 -18.17 -19.84
C ARG A 589 5.11 -17.41 -18.88
N ILE A 590 4.28 -18.17 -18.16
CA ILE A 590 3.44 -17.66 -17.08
C ILE A 590 4.23 -17.84 -15.79
N TYR A 591 4.75 -16.74 -15.22
CA TYR A 591 5.45 -16.77 -13.94
C TYR A 591 4.48 -16.49 -12.80
N GLN A 592 4.13 -17.51 -12.03
CA GLN A 592 3.27 -17.38 -10.84
C GLN A 592 4.12 -17.33 -9.58
N PHE A 593 4.29 -16.14 -9.02
CA PHE A 593 5.03 -15.93 -7.78
C PHE A 593 4.21 -16.33 -6.54
N GLY A 594 4.90 -16.77 -5.50
CA GLY A 594 4.31 -17.28 -4.27
C GLY A 594 3.54 -18.60 -4.48
N TRP A 595 3.91 -19.41 -5.47
CA TRP A 595 3.19 -20.61 -5.88
C TRP A 595 4.15 -21.72 -6.32
N ASN A 596 3.84 -22.98 -6.00
CA ASN A 596 4.64 -24.15 -6.43
C ASN A 596 3.88 -25.09 -7.39
N GLY A 597 2.70 -24.68 -7.86
CA GLY A 597 1.80 -25.48 -8.70
C GLY A 597 0.59 -26.04 -7.94
N THR A 598 0.68 -26.27 -6.63
CA THR A 598 -0.41 -26.84 -5.82
C THR A 598 -0.83 -25.96 -4.65
N GLY A 599 0.06 -25.13 -4.13
CA GLY A 599 -0.19 -24.29 -2.96
C GLY A 599 0.74 -23.09 -2.90
N TRP A 600 0.47 -22.21 -1.94
CA TRP A 600 1.37 -21.11 -1.64
C TRP A 600 2.73 -21.67 -1.20
N LYS A 601 3.81 -21.03 -1.65
CA LYS A 601 5.18 -21.38 -1.31
C LYS A 601 6.02 -20.11 -1.18
N HIS A 602 6.69 -19.95 -0.04
CA HIS A 602 7.65 -18.86 0.15
C HIS A 602 8.78 -18.98 -0.88
N LEU A 603 9.27 -17.84 -1.37
CA LEU A 603 10.47 -17.80 -2.20
C LEU A 603 11.68 -18.31 -1.41
N ASP A 604 12.41 -19.27 -1.95
CA ASP A 604 13.56 -19.86 -1.29
C ASP A 604 14.73 -20.05 -2.25
N SER A 605 15.95 -20.15 -1.71
CA SER A 605 17.13 -20.53 -2.48
C SER A 605 17.75 -21.75 -1.84
N ALA A 606 17.91 -22.82 -2.63
CA ALA A 606 18.38 -24.12 -2.16
C ALA A 606 17.60 -24.64 -0.93
N GLY A 607 16.28 -24.44 -0.90
CA GLY A 607 15.41 -24.87 0.19
C GLY A 607 15.35 -23.92 1.40
N THR A 608 16.15 -22.85 1.41
CA THR A 608 16.18 -21.87 2.50
C THR A 608 15.34 -20.64 2.14
N PRO A 609 14.22 -20.37 2.85
CA PRO A 609 13.39 -19.20 2.58
C PRO A 609 14.20 -17.90 2.67
N ILE A 610 14.01 -17.02 1.70
CA ILE A 610 14.71 -15.73 1.72
C ILE A 610 14.16 -14.86 2.85
N PRO A 611 15.01 -14.21 3.66
CA PRO A 611 14.54 -13.35 4.75
C PRO A 611 14.03 -11.99 4.25
N ASP A 612 14.43 -11.61 3.04
CA ASP A 612 14.09 -10.36 2.36
C ASP A 612 14.41 -10.46 0.85
N TRP A 613 13.98 -9.46 0.07
CA TRP A 613 14.21 -9.36 -1.37
C TRP A 613 15.54 -8.74 -1.79
N SER A 614 16.08 -7.85 -0.94
CA SER A 614 17.24 -7.01 -1.26
C SER A 614 18.48 -7.86 -1.53
N GLY A 615 19.11 -7.67 -2.69
CA GLY A 615 20.29 -8.42 -3.12
C GLY A 615 20.01 -9.86 -3.57
N ARG A 616 18.74 -10.24 -3.75
CA ARG A 616 18.31 -11.59 -4.19
C ARG A 616 17.42 -11.56 -5.43
N GLU A 617 17.29 -10.39 -6.06
CA GLU A 617 16.36 -10.13 -7.15
C GLU A 617 16.68 -10.91 -8.42
N GLN A 618 17.88 -11.46 -8.54
CA GLN A 618 18.35 -12.25 -9.69
C GLN A 618 18.46 -13.75 -9.40
N LEU A 619 18.06 -14.21 -8.21
CA LEU A 619 18.04 -15.64 -7.93
C LEU A 619 16.93 -16.34 -8.73
N ASP A 620 17.18 -17.61 -9.09
CA ASP A 620 16.16 -18.45 -9.72
C ASP A 620 15.26 -19.07 -8.65
N TYR A 621 14.00 -18.67 -8.67
CA TYR A 621 12.95 -19.17 -7.77
C TYR A 621 12.04 -20.22 -8.43
N THR A 622 12.38 -20.69 -9.64
CA THR A 622 11.62 -21.73 -10.34
C THR A 622 11.88 -23.12 -9.76
N GLY A 623 11.35 -24.19 -10.36
CA GLY A 623 11.63 -25.56 -9.91
C GLY A 623 11.07 -25.94 -8.54
N GLY A 624 10.06 -25.23 -8.05
CA GLY A 624 9.44 -25.47 -6.73
C GLY A 624 9.91 -24.51 -5.63
N HIS A 625 10.76 -23.54 -5.96
CA HIS A 625 11.34 -22.55 -5.04
C HIS A 625 10.49 -21.27 -4.89
N GLY A 626 9.19 -21.37 -5.17
CA GLY A 626 8.21 -20.29 -4.94
C GLY A 626 7.76 -19.53 -6.19
N VAL A 627 8.33 -19.80 -7.36
CA VAL A 627 7.80 -19.35 -8.66
C VAL A 627 7.44 -20.55 -9.52
N ASP A 628 6.15 -20.75 -9.77
CA ASP A 628 5.69 -21.74 -10.75
C ASP A 628 5.77 -21.14 -12.15
N ALA A 629 6.68 -21.69 -12.95
CA ALA A 629 6.93 -21.29 -14.34
C ALA A 629 6.79 -22.48 -15.30
N THR A 630 5.98 -23.49 -14.93
CA THR A 630 5.80 -24.74 -15.71
C THR A 630 4.87 -24.57 -16.90
N ARG A 631 4.19 -23.42 -17.01
CA ARG A 631 3.16 -23.15 -18.01
C ARG A 631 3.60 -22.07 -18.98
N THR A 632 3.21 -22.24 -20.23
CA THR A 632 3.31 -21.22 -21.28
C THR A 632 1.93 -20.95 -21.86
N ASP A 633 1.76 -19.78 -22.46
CA ASP A 633 0.60 -19.47 -23.28
C ASP A 633 1.09 -18.79 -24.56
N PRO A 634 0.69 -19.27 -25.75
CA PRO A 634 1.13 -18.69 -27.02
C PRO A 634 0.34 -17.42 -27.39
N GLY A 635 -0.74 -17.13 -26.66
CA GLY A 635 -1.55 -15.95 -26.88
C GLY A 635 -0.82 -14.69 -26.42
N PRO A 636 -1.10 -13.54 -27.04
CA PRO A 636 -0.43 -12.30 -26.67
C PRO A 636 -0.81 -11.82 -25.26
N SER A 637 -1.95 -12.28 -24.72
CA SER A 637 -2.46 -11.89 -23.41
C SER A 637 -3.20 -13.03 -22.71
N LEU A 638 -3.12 -13.06 -21.38
CA LEU A 638 -3.94 -13.95 -20.54
C LEU A 638 -5.34 -13.36 -20.30
N PHE A 639 -5.48 -12.04 -20.35
CA PHE A 639 -6.71 -11.31 -20.06
C PHE A 639 -7.54 -10.95 -21.29
N LEU A 640 -6.88 -10.59 -22.39
CA LEU A 640 -7.52 -10.10 -23.62
C LEU A 640 -7.48 -11.15 -24.74
N ARG A 641 -8.51 -11.16 -25.60
CA ARG A 641 -8.55 -12.01 -26.81
C ARG A 641 -7.62 -11.46 -27.89
N SER A 642 -7.56 -10.13 -28.02
CA SER A 642 -6.67 -9.42 -28.94
C SER A 642 -6.00 -8.23 -28.26
N VAL A 643 -4.77 -7.94 -28.68
CA VAL A 643 -3.95 -6.81 -28.22
C VAL A 643 -3.75 -5.74 -29.30
N THR A 644 -4.35 -5.92 -30.49
CA THR A 644 -4.38 -4.88 -31.52
C THR A 644 -5.49 -3.89 -31.18
N GLY A 645 -5.19 -2.59 -31.14
CA GLY A 645 -6.20 -1.56 -30.87
C GLY A 645 -7.37 -1.62 -31.86
N GLY A 646 -8.61 -1.46 -31.37
CA GLY A 646 -9.82 -1.40 -32.19
C GLY A 646 -11.06 -0.97 -31.40
N PRO A 647 -12.04 -0.29 -32.02
CA PRO A 647 -12.75 -0.88 -33.17
C PRO A 647 -12.98 0.04 -34.39
N SER A 648 -13.00 -0.55 -35.59
CA SER A 648 -13.69 -0.01 -36.78
C SER A 648 -14.81 -0.98 -37.19
N THR A 649 -16.05 -0.49 -37.06
CA THR A 649 -17.32 -0.86 -37.74
C THR A 649 -17.81 -2.33 -37.86
N SER A 650 -18.95 -2.61 -37.21
CA SER A 650 -20.18 -3.40 -37.55
C SER A 650 -20.20 -4.65 -38.49
N PRO A 651 -21.18 -5.57 -38.32
CA PRO A 651 -21.04 -7.00 -38.63
C PRO A 651 -21.77 -7.50 -39.91
N SER A 652 -21.25 -8.58 -40.49
CA SER A 652 -21.90 -9.68 -41.26
C SER A 652 -20.77 -10.43 -42.00
N VAL A 653 -20.64 -11.76 -42.14
CA VAL A 653 -21.53 -12.92 -42.34
C VAL A 653 -20.71 -14.13 -41.77
N GLY A 654 -21.20 -15.00 -40.90
CA GLY A 654 -22.07 -16.15 -41.21
C GLY A 654 -21.28 -17.41 -41.64
N ALA A 655 -20.98 -18.33 -40.71
CA ALA A 655 -20.93 -19.78 -40.94
C ALA A 655 -20.80 -20.55 -39.61
N SER A 656 -21.61 -21.60 -39.46
CA SER A 656 -21.70 -22.58 -38.37
C SER A 656 -21.82 -23.97 -39.05
N PRO A 657 -21.86 -25.12 -38.34
CA PRO A 657 -20.81 -25.77 -37.52
C PRO A 657 -20.60 -27.26 -37.90
N SER A 658 -19.55 -27.92 -37.39
CA SER A 658 -19.41 -29.40 -37.24
C SER A 658 -17.98 -29.73 -36.77
N VAL A 659 -17.61 -30.68 -35.90
CA VAL A 659 -18.24 -31.90 -35.32
C VAL A 659 -17.48 -32.34 -34.04
N SER A 660 -18.18 -33.09 -33.19
CA SER A 660 -17.76 -33.82 -31.97
C SER A 660 -16.54 -34.76 -32.09
N ALA A 661 -15.84 -34.97 -30.96
CA ALA A 661 -15.66 -36.30 -30.34
C ALA A 661 -14.95 -36.25 -28.96
N SER A 662 -15.54 -36.95 -27.99
CA SER A 662 -14.99 -37.55 -26.76
C SER A 662 -15.63 -38.96 -26.67
N PRO A 663 -15.25 -39.95 -25.81
CA PRO A 663 -14.31 -39.95 -24.66
C PRO A 663 -13.49 -41.28 -24.49
N SER A 664 -13.02 -41.56 -23.26
CA SER A 664 -12.66 -42.87 -22.63
C SER A 664 -11.15 -43.12 -22.41
N ALA A 665 -10.57 -43.71 -21.34
CA ALA A 665 -10.95 -44.09 -19.97
C ALA A 665 -9.64 -44.41 -19.16
N SER A 666 -9.74 -44.44 -17.82
CA SER A 666 -8.75 -44.89 -16.78
C SER A 666 -8.65 -46.45 -16.68
N PRO A 667 -7.98 -47.17 -15.73
CA PRO A 667 -7.14 -46.80 -14.55
C PRO A 667 -5.91 -47.72 -14.20
N SER A 668 -5.18 -47.40 -13.10
CA SER A 668 -4.84 -48.28 -11.93
C SER A 668 -3.36 -48.56 -11.48
N ALA A 669 -3.18 -48.43 -10.15
CA ALA A 669 -2.39 -49.21 -9.16
C ALA A 669 -0.89 -48.94 -8.78
N SER A 670 -0.69 -48.83 -7.45
CA SER A 670 0.50 -48.82 -6.55
C SER A 670 0.96 -50.28 -6.21
N PRO A 671 1.96 -50.66 -5.34
CA PRO A 671 2.50 -50.00 -4.12
C PRO A 671 4.01 -50.20 -3.66
N SER A 672 4.40 -49.39 -2.64
CA SER A 672 5.32 -49.50 -1.45
C SER A 672 6.65 -50.32 -1.40
N VAL A 673 7.69 -49.75 -0.74
CA VAL A 673 8.28 -50.19 0.58
C VAL A 673 9.28 -49.17 1.20
N SER A 674 9.39 -49.20 2.55
CA SER A 674 10.33 -48.53 3.51
C SER A 674 11.16 -49.65 4.24
N PRO A 675 11.96 -49.50 5.35
CA PRO A 675 12.48 -48.35 6.15
C PRO A 675 13.98 -48.47 6.60
N SER A 676 14.52 -47.53 7.43
CA SER A 676 15.16 -47.77 8.76
C SER A 676 16.00 -46.57 9.29
N ALA A 677 16.27 -46.59 10.60
CA ALA A 677 16.50 -45.46 11.54
C ALA A 677 17.96 -45.24 12.02
N SER A 678 18.21 -44.13 12.76
CA SER A 678 19.22 -44.05 13.84
C SER A 678 18.95 -42.86 14.81
N ALA A 679 19.43 -42.97 16.07
CA ALA A 679 19.01 -42.20 17.25
C ALA A 679 20.15 -41.49 18.02
N SER A 680 19.76 -40.68 19.05
CA SER A 680 20.45 -40.29 20.32
C SER A 680 21.06 -38.85 20.43
N PRO A 681 21.25 -38.23 21.64
CA PRO A 681 20.43 -38.12 22.87
C PRO A 681 20.28 -36.68 23.51
N SER A 682 19.25 -36.54 24.36
CA SER A 682 19.02 -35.80 25.64
C SER A 682 19.73 -34.49 26.07
N ALA A 683 18.93 -33.52 26.58
CA ALA A 683 19.21 -32.73 27.79
C ALA A 683 17.91 -32.28 28.50
N SER A 684 17.88 -32.36 29.84
CA SER A 684 16.76 -32.07 30.75
C SER A 684 16.76 -30.60 31.22
N PRO A 685 15.60 -29.95 31.50
CA PRO A 685 15.56 -28.59 32.04
C PRO A 685 15.83 -28.56 33.56
N SER A 686 16.65 -27.60 34.00
CA SER A 686 16.90 -27.28 35.41
C SER A 686 15.85 -26.29 35.92
N ALA A 687 15.38 -26.47 37.16
CA ALA A 687 14.27 -25.72 37.76
C ALA A 687 14.67 -24.30 38.18
N SER A 688 13.83 -23.32 37.87
CA SER A 688 13.93 -21.93 38.35
C SER A 688 13.31 -21.76 39.76
N PRO A 689 13.84 -20.85 40.60
CA PRO A 689 13.29 -20.51 41.93
C PRO A 689 11.92 -19.82 41.84
N PRO A 690 11.12 -19.75 42.94
CA PRO A 690 9.70 -19.39 42.88
C PRO A 690 9.47 -18.01 42.29
N ALA A 691 8.59 -17.94 41.29
CA ALA A 691 8.22 -16.70 40.62
C ALA A 691 7.52 -15.77 41.60
N SER A 692 8.08 -14.56 41.77
CA SER A 692 7.24 -13.43 42.16
C SER A 692 6.11 -13.27 41.14
N CYS A 693 4.97 -12.75 41.58
CA CYS A 693 3.88 -12.39 40.69
C CYS A 693 4.22 -11.17 39.81
N LEU A 694 5.33 -10.48 40.09
CA LEU A 694 5.81 -9.38 39.27
C LEU A 694 6.44 -9.92 37.98
N THR A 695 6.01 -9.39 36.85
CA THR A 695 6.62 -9.69 35.54
C THR A 695 7.27 -8.46 34.97
N VAL A 696 8.40 -8.64 34.30
CA VAL A 696 9.15 -7.54 33.67
C VAL A 696 9.10 -7.65 32.17
N ARG A 697 8.90 -6.52 31.51
CA ARG A 697 9.07 -6.32 30.08
C ARG A 697 10.04 -5.18 29.86
N THR A 698 10.87 -5.26 28.84
CA THR A 698 11.81 -4.20 28.50
C THR A 698 11.55 -3.68 27.10
N GLU A 699 11.70 -2.38 26.91
CA GLU A 699 11.65 -1.71 25.62
C GLU A 699 12.91 -0.87 25.44
N ARG A 700 13.40 -0.77 24.21
CA ARG A 700 14.64 -0.03 23.90
C ARG A 700 14.31 1.13 22.97
N PRO A 701 13.77 2.24 23.52
CA PRO A 701 13.22 3.33 22.71
C PRO A 701 14.29 4.08 21.92
N SER A 702 15.57 4.00 22.31
CA SER A 702 16.68 4.65 21.62
C SER A 702 17.93 3.80 21.60
N ILE A 703 18.65 3.79 20.48
CA ILE A 703 19.92 3.07 20.29
C ILE A 703 20.88 3.98 19.54
N TRP A 704 22.13 4.02 19.99
CA TRP A 704 23.22 4.71 19.31
C TRP A 704 24.45 3.79 19.21
N SER A 705 25.47 4.23 18.48
CA SER A 705 26.64 3.38 18.13
C SER A 705 27.40 2.83 19.34
N SER A 706 27.32 3.48 20.51
CA SER A 706 28.04 3.11 21.73
C SER A 706 27.13 2.74 22.90
N GLY A 707 25.82 2.61 22.70
CA GLY A 707 24.88 2.41 23.82
C GLY A 707 23.41 2.41 23.42
N TYR A 708 22.54 2.37 24.43
CA TYR A 708 21.10 2.43 24.23
C TYR A 708 20.40 2.95 25.50
N GLY A 709 19.20 3.53 25.32
CA GLY A 709 18.24 3.75 26.40
C GLY A 709 17.27 2.58 26.48
N MET A 710 16.93 2.14 27.69
CA MET A 710 16.01 1.02 27.95
C MET A 710 14.99 1.42 29.00
N ASP A 711 13.72 1.24 28.68
CA ASP A 711 12.62 1.30 29.63
C ASP A 711 12.31 -0.12 30.14
N VAL A 712 12.07 -0.23 31.43
CA VAL A 712 11.79 -1.46 32.16
C VAL A 712 10.45 -1.31 32.83
N PHE A 713 9.50 -2.11 32.39
CA PHE A 713 8.12 -2.13 32.84
C PHE A 713 7.89 -3.29 33.80
N ILE A 714 7.28 -3.00 34.95
CA ILE A 714 7.03 -3.94 36.04
C ILE A 714 5.53 -4.04 36.22
N LYS A 715 4.97 -5.19 35.83
CA LYS A 715 3.54 -5.47 35.98
C LYS A 715 3.28 -6.29 37.22
N ASN A 716 2.36 -5.83 38.06
CA ASN A 716 1.92 -6.56 39.23
C ASN A 716 0.77 -7.51 38.89
N ASN A 717 1.07 -8.81 38.77
CA ASN A 717 0.05 -9.84 38.59
C ASN A 717 -0.39 -10.51 39.90
N CYS A 718 0.03 -9.99 41.07
CA CYS A 718 -0.52 -10.42 42.35
C CYS A 718 -1.98 -9.98 42.47
N SER A 719 -2.74 -10.67 43.34
CA SER A 719 -4.08 -10.24 43.74
C SER A 719 -4.10 -9.02 44.67
N GLN A 720 -2.94 -8.56 45.14
CA GLN A 720 -2.78 -7.41 46.04
C GLN A 720 -1.77 -6.41 45.46
N ALA A 721 -1.86 -5.15 45.88
CA ALA A 721 -0.86 -4.13 45.52
C ALA A 721 0.51 -4.47 46.14
N THR A 722 1.58 -4.22 45.39
CA THR A 722 2.95 -4.22 45.91
C THR A 722 3.31 -2.80 46.30
N THR A 723 4.05 -2.63 47.41
CA THR A 723 4.53 -1.31 47.87
C THR A 723 6.04 -1.11 47.65
N ARG A 724 6.70 -2.16 47.18
CA ARG A 724 8.11 -2.20 46.76
C ARG A 724 8.24 -3.16 45.60
N TRP A 725 9.22 -2.89 44.76
CA TRP A 725 9.65 -3.81 43.73
C TRP A 725 11.17 -3.79 43.65
N THR A 726 11.72 -4.95 43.31
CA THR A 726 13.12 -5.10 42.93
C THR A 726 13.17 -5.75 41.54
N VAL A 727 13.96 -5.20 40.63
CA VAL A 727 14.30 -5.82 39.34
C VAL A 727 15.80 -6.09 39.29
N GLU A 728 16.18 -7.31 38.96
CA GLU A 728 17.58 -7.71 38.85
C GLU A 728 17.88 -8.30 37.48
N PHE A 729 19.05 -8.01 36.93
CA PHE A 729 19.52 -8.61 35.68
C PHE A 729 21.04 -8.53 35.54
N ASP A 730 21.58 -9.33 34.62
CA ASP A 730 22.99 -9.29 34.24
C ASP A 730 23.19 -8.58 32.90
N LEU A 731 24.31 -7.87 32.73
CA LEU A 731 24.76 -7.34 31.44
C LEU A 731 26.01 -8.07 30.92
N PRO A 732 26.15 -8.35 29.61
CA PRO A 732 27.36 -8.93 29.06
C PRO A 732 28.59 -8.06 29.31
N ALA A 733 29.77 -8.68 29.47
CA ALA A 733 31.03 -7.96 29.60
C ALA A 733 31.21 -6.97 28.43
N GLY A 734 31.68 -5.75 28.73
CA GLY A 734 31.77 -4.66 27.76
C GLY A 734 30.50 -3.80 27.67
N THR A 735 29.44 -4.12 28.43
CA THR A 735 28.28 -3.24 28.62
C THR A 735 28.08 -2.88 30.09
N THR A 736 27.84 -1.61 30.37
CA THR A 736 27.50 -1.11 31.71
C THR A 736 26.32 -0.15 31.66
N VAL A 737 25.46 -0.17 32.67
CA VAL A 737 24.48 0.91 32.87
C VAL A 737 25.23 2.20 33.25
N SER A 738 25.06 3.26 32.47
CA SER A 738 25.72 4.57 32.67
C SER A 738 24.88 5.50 33.55
N SER A 739 23.56 5.52 33.38
CA SER A 739 22.60 6.29 34.20
C SER A 739 21.27 5.56 34.30
N SER A 740 20.46 5.87 35.31
CA SER A 740 19.09 5.37 35.45
C SER A 740 18.19 6.41 36.10
N TRP A 741 16.90 6.36 35.82
CA TRP A 741 15.86 7.20 36.42
C TRP A 741 14.73 6.34 36.99
N SER A 742 13.87 6.94 37.81
CA SER A 742 12.74 6.28 38.49
C SER A 742 13.11 4.98 39.23
N SER A 743 14.38 4.84 39.62
CA SER A 743 14.93 3.66 40.28
C SER A 743 16.16 4.01 41.11
N VAL A 744 16.41 3.22 42.16
CA VAL A 744 17.69 3.18 42.87
C VAL A 744 18.47 1.98 42.35
N ARG A 745 19.62 2.24 41.69
CA ARG A 745 20.46 1.21 41.08
C ARG A 745 21.66 0.86 41.95
N THR A 746 21.85 -0.42 42.26
CA THR A 746 23.10 -0.99 42.78
C THR A 746 23.71 -1.96 41.77
N ARG A 747 25.01 -2.26 41.91
CA ARG A 747 25.74 -3.12 40.97
C ARG A 747 26.82 -3.92 41.71
N SER A 748 26.94 -5.21 41.37
CA SER A 748 28.06 -6.07 41.75
C SER A 748 28.58 -6.80 40.51
N GLY A 749 29.78 -6.45 40.04
CA GLY A 749 30.30 -7.00 38.78
C GLY A 749 29.41 -6.63 37.60
N GLN A 750 28.85 -7.62 36.90
CA GLN A 750 27.91 -7.41 35.79
C GLN A 750 26.42 -7.55 36.19
N HIS A 751 26.16 -7.80 37.46
CA HIS A 751 24.83 -7.92 38.02
C HIS A 751 24.31 -6.55 38.49
N TYR A 752 23.11 -6.18 38.07
CA TYR A 752 22.45 -4.93 38.40
C TYR A 752 21.14 -5.20 39.13
N THR A 753 20.93 -4.47 40.22
CA THR A 753 19.69 -4.50 41.01
C THR A 753 19.08 -3.10 41.02
N PHE A 754 17.80 -2.99 40.70
CA PHE A 754 17.03 -1.75 40.69
C PHE A 754 15.87 -1.88 41.66
N THR A 755 15.72 -0.91 42.56
CA THR A 755 14.56 -0.83 43.45
C THR A 755 13.78 0.47 43.23
N ASN A 756 12.53 0.49 43.68
CA ASN A 756 11.67 1.66 43.56
C ASN A 756 12.24 2.89 44.26
N VAL A 757 11.94 4.08 43.71
CA VAL A 757 12.06 5.35 44.44
C VAL A 757 10.77 5.61 45.23
N ALA A 758 10.74 6.68 46.03
CA ALA A 758 9.67 6.90 47.00
C ALA A 758 8.26 7.02 46.38
N TYR A 759 8.12 7.48 45.13
CA TYR A 759 6.82 7.74 44.51
C TYR A 759 6.27 6.59 43.65
N ASN A 760 7.07 5.58 43.32
CA ASN A 760 6.70 4.54 42.35
C ASN A 760 6.81 3.11 42.91
N GLY A 761 6.75 2.94 44.23
CA GLY A 761 6.73 1.62 44.86
C GLY A 761 5.37 0.94 44.80
N ASP A 762 4.30 1.72 44.76
CA ASP A 762 2.91 1.23 44.83
C ASP A 762 2.39 0.84 43.45
N ILE A 763 2.33 -0.46 43.16
CA ILE A 763 1.74 -1.00 41.92
C ILE A 763 0.49 -1.78 42.28
N ALA A 764 -0.69 -1.27 41.92
CA ALA A 764 -1.95 -1.98 42.15
C ALA A 764 -2.04 -3.29 41.35
N SER A 765 -2.88 -4.22 41.79
CA SER A 765 -3.12 -5.48 41.06
C SER A 765 -3.55 -5.21 39.62
N GLY A 766 -2.86 -5.83 38.66
CA GLY A 766 -3.07 -5.67 37.22
C GLY A 766 -2.49 -4.39 36.60
N GLN A 767 -1.93 -3.49 37.41
CA GLN A 767 -1.28 -2.26 36.93
C GLN A 767 0.23 -2.47 36.69
N GLU A 768 0.84 -1.48 36.05
CA GLU A 768 2.24 -1.47 35.67
C GLU A 768 2.89 -0.16 36.09
N GLU A 769 4.17 -0.24 36.45
CA GLU A 769 5.03 0.89 36.74
C GLU A 769 6.33 0.75 35.93
N SER A 770 7.08 1.84 35.74
CA SER A 770 8.29 1.78 34.93
C SER A 770 9.47 2.55 35.52
N PHE A 771 10.66 2.10 35.13
CA PHE A 771 11.89 2.84 35.28
C PHE A 771 12.72 2.70 34.01
N GLY A 772 13.72 3.56 33.81
CA GLY A 772 14.59 3.45 32.65
C GLY A 772 16.05 3.65 32.96
N PHE A 773 16.90 3.25 32.02
CA PHE A 773 18.33 3.38 32.12
C PHE A 773 19.01 3.57 30.77
N ASN A 774 20.16 4.25 30.77
CA ASN A 774 21.07 4.26 29.63
C ASN A 774 22.20 3.28 29.85
N ALA A 775 22.56 2.51 28.83
CA ALA A 775 23.72 1.64 28.79
C ALA A 775 24.81 2.21 27.89
N ALA A 776 26.07 2.01 28.30
CA ALA A 776 27.25 2.13 27.45
C ALA A 776 27.72 0.72 27.08
N GLY A 777 27.75 0.40 25.79
CA GLY A 777 27.86 -0.95 25.22
C GLY A 777 26.53 -1.45 24.65
N THR A 778 26.58 -2.44 23.75
CA THR A 778 25.41 -2.94 23.00
C THR A 778 24.85 -4.28 23.52
N GLY A 779 25.43 -4.84 24.59
CA GLY A 779 24.95 -6.06 25.22
C GLY A 779 23.63 -5.83 25.97
N LEU A 780 22.69 -6.77 25.85
CA LEU A 780 21.35 -6.63 26.44
C LEU A 780 21.23 -7.35 27.77
N PRO A 781 20.32 -6.90 28.67
CA PRO A 781 20.02 -7.60 29.91
C PRO A 781 19.62 -9.05 29.67
N PHE A 782 20.14 -9.96 30.49
CA PHE A 782 19.72 -11.35 30.57
C PHE A 782 19.53 -11.74 32.04
N ASN A 783 18.90 -12.90 32.29
CA ASN A 783 18.51 -13.33 33.64
C ASN A 783 17.63 -12.30 34.38
N ILE A 784 16.74 -11.61 33.66
CA ILE A 784 15.88 -10.59 34.27
C ILE A 784 14.89 -11.26 35.23
N THR A 785 14.90 -10.83 36.49
CA THR A 785 13.92 -11.23 37.50
C THR A 785 13.30 -9.99 38.14
N ALA A 786 12.08 -10.13 38.64
CA ALA A 786 11.46 -9.15 39.52
C ALA A 786 10.91 -9.84 40.76
N HIS A 787 10.92 -9.13 41.89
CA HIS A 787 10.29 -9.61 43.11
C HIS A 787 9.70 -8.52 43.99
#